data_AF-A0A327R0U1-F1
#
_entry.id   AF-A0A327R0U1-F1
#
_cell.length_a   1.000
_cell.length_b   1.000
_cell.length_c   1.000
_cell.angle_alpha   90.00
_cell.angle_beta   90.00
_cell.angle_gamma   90.00
#
_symmetry.space_group_name_H-M   'P 1'
#
loop_
_entity.id
_entity.type
_entity.pdbx_description
1 polymer ?
#
loop_
_entity_poly.entity_id
_entity_poly.type
_entity_poly.pdbx_seq_one_letter_code
_entity_poly.pdbx_strand_id
1 'polypeptide(L)'
;MAQPVPQTVGSWDFTYKVQEFDIEYKGVLVITKEDGDFIGIITFKNVRNTTLTYKLDKVESNNHNLHIYLNKGPLAPMTADLNFLEDRWEGKVTSQIPGKKNKLGLGKMMVVPQTSGTIIDHASAIKNLTDKTLEIGKEYYNQVCAACHGTDGNSPLAAARSFSSDEFKFGSDPYSMWKTITNGAGQMGAQRWLSSGDTYSVIQYIRENLIKDKNPQSYFKITNEYLAGLPKPTFSPEQLQNTIKEEALSGSQVYGQLYFEDHLGDYGPALYTQIKDYPGSSLVINLDNDIYTSYNVQRMSNSVTWKSALDLSKTKYKLYRGDGAPVLNGEVLKGFSGLRWSFKDRYYQLENLVSDRTPYPPKWMNYNGHYQYGDKTILSYSIVGREILEMPSAIDYKDKSIIQNTYTIASGDSWRKLVLDYTEYDKIQTIKNGVFDLNNVGATKSLPEDKWTQPQNSIIVSAFKDNGSQTFFATGVQGDTDGMKWVLDHDQNMALYIPPTKEKRVIRLHRFIGDNVSELEDFAEYLLKEQKKSIPDLTDYTKGGDPLWKKNITIKGTLDVGVPRYDPQNYEKENKTSNENLVEIPENYPYVVDRIPLPFNNPWNSWIRPSGFDFFPDGRLVMSTYMGDIWIANGIDDTLSDVKWQRIATGLYDPFGVKVVKGEVYVTCRDRIVLLKDINGDGETDFYHSFFADSDVSNVPVQAFNYSLQTDSKGNFIYSKGGEFTHDDEPGHIIQVSPDGKKQISLAIGFRTPNGVTLGPKDDIYVSDNQGRWMPANKINLIRKGGFYGYIPSVKRGNTSPGRSEYSLRAPLASANYPEDILPETFDKPIIWLPQEFDNSPGNGAWTPKNWGPLGNRLLHTSFGKGWVYQVMTQEIDGTTQATVSALPFQFSAGTQRARINPVDGQLYVAGITGWDDSFATKYGSLDRIRYTGGEGFFIDAVNVRSNGIELTFNQELDPDSAKQLDNYKIAQWNYRWTDNYGSEDWSVKNPENLGRDTIAVQGIEISKDGKKVLLKLSSEDLKPVDQMRIIFSLNSKKGQRYQDSIYNTIHKVPDDDNIYSGFNYVLFLKIILAGIITVIGWLIYRKKFVR
;
A
#
# COMPACT_ATOMS: atom_id res chain seq x y z
N MET A 1 -0.34 -35.33 52.72
CA MET A 1 0.67 -35.84 51.77
C MET A 1 -0.07 -36.52 50.63
N ALA A 2 0.36 -36.21 49.41
CA ALA A 2 -0.28 -36.54 48.15
C ALA A 2 -0.06 -37.99 47.71
N GLN A 3 -0.90 -38.45 46.79
CA GLN A 3 -0.40 -39.06 45.56
C GLN A 3 -0.98 -38.31 44.36
N PRO A 4 -0.17 -37.96 43.34
CA PRO A 4 -0.65 -37.36 42.10
C PRO A 4 -1.27 -38.41 41.17
N VAL A 5 -2.35 -38.02 40.50
CA VAL A 5 -3.00 -38.77 39.41
C VAL A 5 -2.04 -38.82 38.20
N PRO A 6 -1.91 -39.96 37.49
CA PRO A 6 -1.07 -40.04 36.29
C PRO A 6 -1.59 -39.11 35.18
N GLN A 7 -0.72 -38.25 34.64
CA GLN A 7 -1.02 -37.44 33.46
C GLN A 7 -0.80 -38.28 32.20
N THR A 8 -1.75 -38.21 31.27
CA THR A 8 -1.61 -38.70 29.90
C THR A 8 -0.89 -37.63 29.07
N VAL A 9 0.20 -37.99 28.40
CA VAL A 9 0.96 -37.11 27.50
C VAL A 9 1.06 -37.77 26.12
N GLY A 10 0.83 -36.98 25.06
CA GLY A 10 0.49 -37.36 23.67
C GLY A 10 1.43 -38.30 22.89
N SER A 11 1.50 -38.15 21.57
CA SER A 11 2.28 -39.02 20.67
C SER A 11 3.76 -38.65 20.66
N TRP A 12 4.64 -39.64 20.73
CA TRP A 12 6.09 -39.44 20.81
C TRP A 12 6.82 -40.12 19.65
N ASP A 13 7.78 -39.42 19.03
CA ASP A 13 8.67 -39.96 18.01
C ASP A 13 9.98 -40.44 18.66
N PHE A 14 10.21 -41.74 18.65
CA PHE A 14 11.43 -42.34 19.19
C PHE A 14 12.50 -42.42 18.11
N THR A 15 13.68 -41.86 18.35
CA THR A 15 14.82 -41.91 17.42
C THR A 15 15.95 -42.75 18.04
N TYR A 16 16.14 -43.98 17.56
CA TYR A 16 17.29 -44.82 17.95
C TYR A 16 18.37 -44.77 16.88
N LYS A 17 19.61 -44.47 17.29
CA LYS A 17 20.78 -44.42 16.41
C LYS A 17 21.69 -45.60 16.72
N VAL A 18 21.73 -46.59 15.84
CA VAL A 18 22.64 -47.73 15.96
C VAL A 18 24.06 -47.25 15.68
N GLN A 19 24.95 -47.27 16.67
CA GLN A 19 26.37 -46.98 16.45
C GLN A 19 27.18 -48.27 16.39
N GLU A 20 27.84 -48.45 15.24
CA GLU A 20 28.87 -49.46 14.93
C GLU A 20 28.49 -50.95 15.11
N PHE A 21 27.80 -51.49 14.10
CA PHE A 21 27.93 -52.91 13.75
C PHE A 21 28.00 -53.07 12.23
N ASP A 22 28.89 -53.95 11.76
CA ASP A 22 29.31 -54.00 10.36
C ASP A 22 28.83 -55.28 9.64
N ILE A 23 27.55 -55.62 9.80
CA ILE A 23 26.93 -56.81 9.18
C ILE A 23 25.50 -56.49 8.73
N GLU A 24 25.09 -56.94 7.53
CA GLU A 24 23.72 -56.82 7.01
C GLU A 24 22.74 -57.69 7.82
N TYR A 25 21.71 -57.08 8.41
CA TYR A 25 20.63 -57.80 9.08
C TYR A 25 19.26 -57.54 8.44
N LYS A 26 18.42 -58.58 8.48
CA LYS A 26 16.96 -58.46 8.41
C LYS A 26 16.43 -58.80 9.78
N GLY A 27 15.88 -57.80 10.47
CA GLY A 27 15.45 -57.92 11.85
C GLY A 27 13.99 -57.55 12.01
N VAL A 28 13.38 -58.13 13.04
CA VAL A 28 12.08 -57.71 13.57
C VAL A 28 12.36 -57.18 14.97
N LEU A 29 12.06 -55.90 15.21
CA LEU A 29 12.05 -55.29 16.53
C LEU A 29 10.67 -55.53 17.15
N VAL A 30 10.62 -56.24 18.28
CA VAL A 30 9.39 -56.40 19.05
C VAL A 30 9.51 -55.55 20.30
N ILE A 31 8.55 -54.63 20.50
CA ILE A 31 8.48 -53.76 21.67
C ILE A 31 7.37 -54.28 22.58
N THR A 32 7.72 -54.64 23.81
CA THR A 32 6.77 -55.11 24.83
C THR A 32 6.88 -54.27 26.11
N LYS A 33 5.81 -54.25 26.89
CA LYS A 33 5.84 -53.76 28.28
C LYS A 33 6.55 -54.78 29.20
N GLU A 34 6.89 -54.36 30.43
CA GLU A 34 7.58 -55.18 31.45
C GLU A 34 6.77 -56.43 31.87
N ASP A 35 5.45 -56.38 31.77
CA ASP A 35 4.50 -57.48 32.03
C ASP A 35 4.30 -58.43 30.83
N GLY A 36 4.96 -58.16 29.69
CA GLY A 36 4.95 -59.00 28.49
C GLY A 36 3.93 -58.59 27.43
N ASP A 37 3.15 -57.53 27.65
CA ASP A 37 2.14 -57.08 26.70
C ASP A 37 2.76 -56.46 25.45
N PHE A 38 2.25 -56.87 24.29
CA PHE A 38 2.75 -56.48 22.97
C PHE A 38 2.34 -55.05 22.61
N ILE A 39 3.32 -54.21 22.24
CA ILE A 39 3.07 -52.81 21.87
C ILE A 39 3.19 -52.60 20.34
N GLY A 40 4.13 -53.28 19.68
CA GLY A 40 4.29 -53.14 18.23
C GLY A 40 5.47 -53.90 17.64
N ILE A 41 5.46 -54.05 16.31
CA ILE A 41 6.54 -54.66 15.52
C ILE A 41 7.07 -53.68 14.49
N ILE A 42 8.39 -53.61 14.36
CA ILE A 42 9.08 -52.94 13.25
C ILE A 42 9.89 -53.98 12.50
N THR A 43 9.67 -54.11 11.20
CA THR A 43 10.52 -54.93 10.33
C THR A 43 11.43 -54.04 9.51
N PHE A 44 12.71 -54.39 9.42
CA PHE A 44 13.68 -53.61 8.65
C PHE A 44 14.63 -54.51 7.85
N LYS A 45 15.16 -53.94 6.76
CA LYS A 45 16.07 -54.58 5.80
C LYS A 45 17.19 -53.59 5.47
N ASN A 46 18.44 -54.04 5.59
CA ASN A 46 19.66 -53.31 5.19
C ASN A 46 19.85 -51.95 5.86
N VAL A 47 20.28 -51.98 7.11
CA VAL A 47 20.40 -50.79 7.96
C VAL A 47 21.89 -50.58 8.31
N ARG A 48 22.52 -49.54 7.77
CA ARG A 48 23.85 -49.03 8.18
C ARG A 48 23.70 -47.54 8.49
N ASN A 49 24.09 -47.12 9.70
CA ASN A 49 23.99 -45.73 10.18
C ASN A 49 22.61 -45.08 10.00
N THR A 50 21.55 -45.87 10.10
CA THR A 50 20.18 -45.40 9.94
C THR A 50 19.58 -45.05 11.29
N THR A 51 18.76 -44.01 11.28
CA THR A 51 17.91 -43.64 12.39
C THR A 51 16.59 -44.36 12.23
N LEU A 52 16.22 -45.20 13.20
CA LEU A 52 14.90 -45.83 13.21
C LEU A 52 13.96 -44.92 13.99
N THR A 53 12.88 -44.51 13.34
CA THR A 53 11.83 -43.68 13.95
C THR A 53 10.56 -44.50 14.09
N TYR A 54 10.05 -44.63 15.32
CA TYR A 54 8.77 -45.29 15.59
C TYR A 54 7.89 -44.39 16.43
N LYS A 55 6.60 -44.39 16.09
CA LYS A 55 5.58 -43.58 16.75
C LYS A 55 4.78 -44.48 17.68
N LEU A 56 4.78 -44.15 18.97
CA LEU A 56 3.91 -44.80 19.95
C LEU A 56 2.78 -43.84 20.30
N ASP A 57 1.54 -44.30 20.13
CA ASP A 57 0.38 -43.43 20.29
C ASP A 57 -0.01 -43.21 21.76
N LYS A 58 0.49 -44.03 22.71
CA LYS A 58 0.29 -43.86 24.16
C LYS A 58 1.40 -44.50 25.00
N VAL A 59 2.00 -43.74 25.92
CA VAL A 59 2.85 -44.25 27.00
C VAL A 59 2.47 -43.56 28.31
N GLU A 60 2.21 -44.33 29.37
CA GLU A 60 1.89 -43.80 30.70
C GLU A 60 3.17 -43.51 31.49
N SER A 61 3.18 -42.43 32.27
CA SER A 61 4.39 -41.86 32.92
C SER A 61 5.09 -42.77 33.94
N ASN A 62 4.46 -43.86 34.37
CA ASN A 62 4.93 -44.66 35.50
C ASN A 62 5.50 -46.04 35.11
N ASN A 63 5.69 -46.34 33.82
CA ASN A 63 6.36 -47.58 33.43
C ASN A 63 7.88 -47.40 33.49
N HIS A 64 8.51 -48.12 34.41
CA HIS A 64 9.95 -48.28 34.44
C HIS A 64 10.31 -49.49 33.56
N ASN A 65 11.13 -49.25 32.54
CA ASN A 65 11.71 -50.24 31.61
C ASN A 65 10.88 -50.61 30.37
N LEU A 66 11.55 -50.54 29.20
CA LEU A 66 11.01 -50.89 27.89
C LEU A 66 11.87 -52.01 27.29
N HIS A 67 11.33 -53.23 27.20
CA HIS A 67 12.11 -54.36 26.68
C HIS A 67 12.03 -54.45 25.16
N ILE A 68 13.20 -54.55 24.53
CA ILE A 68 13.35 -54.57 23.08
C ILE A 68 13.92 -55.93 22.67
N TYR A 69 13.10 -56.81 22.10
CA TYR A 69 13.57 -58.13 21.67
C TYR A 69 13.88 -58.14 20.16
N LEU A 70 15.04 -58.70 19.80
CA LEU A 70 15.48 -58.95 18.42
C LEU A 70 15.52 -60.47 18.20
N ASN A 71 14.78 -61.00 17.21
CA ASN A 71 14.77 -62.45 16.97
C ASN A 71 14.99 -62.83 15.48
N LYS A 72 16.24 -63.19 15.14
CA LYS A 72 16.69 -64.31 14.26
C LYS A 72 18.17 -64.16 13.92
N GLY A 73 19.01 -65.02 14.50
CA GLY A 73 20.47 -65.11 14.28
C GLY A 73 21.22 -65.39 15.59
N PRO A 74 22.47 -65.91 15.59
CA PRO A 74 23.12 -66.55 16.74
C PRO A 74 23.59 -65.58 17.85
N LEU A 75 23.03 -64.39 17.96
CA LEU A 75 23.39 -63.36 18.94
C LEU A 75 22.27 -63.18 19.97
N ALA A 76 22.65 -62.97 21.23
CA ALA A 76 21.73 -62.91 22.36
C ALA A 76 20.91 -61.59 22.39
N PRO A 77 19.77 -61.58 23.10
CA PRO A 77 18.85 -60.43 23.16
C PRO A 77 19.52 -59.16 23.73
N MET A 78 19.08 -58.00 23.24
CA MET A 78 19.41 -56.69 23.82
C MET A 78 18.29 -56.26 24.76
N THR A 79 18.58 -55.46 25.79
CA THR A 79 17.58 -54.90 26.70
C THR A 79 17.95 -53.46 27.06
N ALA A 80 16.95 -52.57 27.12
CA ALA A 80 17.15 -51.16 27.43
C ALA A 80 16.29 -50.73 28.62
N ASP A 81 16.92 -50.22 29.67
CA ASP A 81 16.21 -49.69 30.83
C ASP A 81 16.26 -48.15 30.77
N LEU A 82 15.10 -47.52 30.55
CA LEU A 82 14.94 -46.07 30.38
C LEU A 82 14.15 -45.47 31.55
N ASN A 83 14.65 -44.37 32.11
CA ASN A 83 14.06 -43.62 33.21
C ASN A 83 13.61 -42.23 32.75
N PHE A 84 12.47 -41.75 33.25
CA PHE A 84 12.00 -40.40 33.00
C PHE A 84 12.54 -39.44 34.07
N LEU A 85 13.08 -38.30 33.66
CA LEU A 85 13.57 -37.24 34.53
C LEU A 85 12.95 -35.92 34.08
N GLU A 86 11.99 -35.39 34.86
CA GLU A 86 11.30 -34.08 34.76
C GLU A 86 10.84 -33.60 33.36
N ASP A 87 11.72 -33.51 32.37
CA ASP A 87 11.48 -33.09 30.98
C ASP A 87 12.05 -34.02 29.88
N ARG A 88 12.73 -35.14 30.23
CA ARG A 88 13.41 -36.03 29.27
C ARG A 88 13.51 -37.49 29.74
N TRP A 89 13.62 -38.44 28.80
CA TRP A 89 13.92 -39.85 29.10
C TRP A 89 15.43 -40.14 28.95
N GLU A 90 16.02 -40.83 29.92
CA GLU A 90 17.42 -41.24 29.92
C GLU A 90 17.57 -42.69 30.38
N GLY A 91 18.42 -43.48 29.72
CA GLY A 91 18.76 -44.81 30.24
C GLY A 91 19.75 -45.59 29.38
N LYS A 92 20.07 -46.81 29.82
CA LYS A 92 21.18 -47.62 29.28
C LYS A 92 20.66 -48.81 28.49
N VAL A 93 21.22 -49.01 27.29
CA VAL A 93 20.99 -50.18 26.45
C VAL A 93 22.11 -51.20 26.63
N THR A 94 21.77 -52.41 27.04
CA THR A 94 22.70 -53.50 27.31
C THR A 94 22.51 -54.63 26.29
N SER A 95 23.61 -55.15 25.75
CA SER A 95 23.62 -56.31 24.85
C SER A 95 24.55 -57.37 25.43
N GLN A 96 24.12 -58.64 25.49
CA GLN A 96 25.04 -59.76 25.75
C GLN A 96 25.36 -60.50 24.44
N ILE A 97 26.63 -60.59 24.09
CA ILE A 97 27.09 -61.41 22.95
C ILE A 97 27.99 -62.52 23.49
N PRO A 98 27.70 -63.82 23.27
CA PRO A 98 28.59 -64.90 23.70
C PRO A 98 29.96 -64.76 23.00
N GLY A 99 31.03 -64.56 23.79
CA GLY A 99 32.41 -64.57 23.30
C GLY A 99 33.09 -63.22 23.00
N LYS A 100 32.42 -62.06 23.16
CA LYS A 100 33.09 -60.73 23.11
C LYS A 100 32.53 -59.76 24.16
N LYS A 101 33.41 -58.96 24.79
CA LYS A 101 33.08 -58.01 25.87
C LYS A 101 32.11 -56.90 25.40
N ASN A 102 31.04 -56.69 26.19
CA ASN A 102 29.93 -55.73 25.98
C ASN A 102 30.40 -54.26 25.89
N LYS A 103 29.78 -53.43 25.02
CA LYS A 103 29.92 -51.95 24.99
C LYS A 103 28.54 -51.26 25.15
N LEU A 104 28.51 -50.13 25.87
CA LEU A 104 27.34 -49.33 26.27
C LEU A 104 27.47 -47.88 25.72
N GLY A 105 26.38 -47.23 25.28
CA GLY A 105 26.35 -45.82 24.83
C GLY A 105 25.04 -45.08 25.20
N LEU A 106 25.10 -43.75 25.43
CA LEU A 106 24.04 -42.86 25.96
C LEU A 106 23.70 -41.71 24.98
N GLY A 107 22.46 -41.21 24.95
CA GLY A 107 22.01 -40.04 24.13
C GLY A 107 20.98 -39.13 24.83
N LYS A 108 20.81 -37.86 24.36
CA LYS A 108 19.98 -36.75 24.95
C LYS A 108 19.31 -35.84 23.87
N MET A 109 18.23 -35.08 24.22
CA MET A 109 17.39 -34.23 23.30
C MET A 109 16.80 -32.93 23.95
N MET A 110 16.41 -31.87 23.18
CA MET A 110 15.89 -30.52 23.63
C MET A 110 14.97 -29.74 22.62
N VAL A 111 14.14 -28.75 23.08
CA VAL A 111 13.25 -27.78 22.30
C VAL A 111 13.02 -26.40 23.00
N VAL A 112 12.80 -25.26 22.25
CA VAL A 112 11.86 -24.07 22.44
C VAL A 112 12.24 -22.85 21.51
N PRO A 113 11.31 -21.92 21.09
CA PRO A 113 11.46 -21.05 19.90
C PRO A 113 11.68 -19.53 20.15
N GLN A 114 12.30 -18.84 19.17
CA GLN A 114 12.12 -17.41 18.83
C GLN A 114 12.72 -17.09 17.44
N THR A 115 12.11 -16.11 16.76
CA THR A 115 12.37 -15.63 15.39
C THR A 115 13.84 -15.23 15.14
N SER A 116 14.66 -16.16 14.64
CA SER A 116 16.03 -15.85 14.20
C SER A 116 16.58 -16.96 13.29
N GLY A 117 17.09 -16.66 12.10
CA GLY A 117 18.00 -17.52 11.31
C GLY A 117 17.62 -18.98 11.01
N THR A 118 16.43 -19.43 11.40
CA THR A 118 16.03 -20.84 11.47
C THR A 118 15.52 -21.40 10.14
N ILE A 119 15.39 -20.55 9.13
CA ILE A 119 14.79 -20.86 7.83
C ILE A 119 15.77 -20.64 6.67
N ILE A 120 16.73 -19.73 6.86
CA ILE A 120 17.63 -19.32 5.79
C ILE A 120 18.95 -20.05 5.97
N ASP A 121 19.41 -20.71 4.91
CA ASP A 121 20.79 -21.19 4.85
C ASP A 121 21.71 -19.99 4.52
N HIS A 122 22.10 -19.27 5.57
CA HIS A 122 22.97 -18.10 5.47
C HIS A 122 24.31 -18.45 4.81
N ALA A 123 24.83 -19.65 5.07
CA ALA A 123 26.08 -20.09 4.49
C ALA A 123 25.95 -20.27 2.97
N SER A 124 24.86 -20.90 2.52
CA SER A 124 24.59 -21.07 1.08
C SER A 124 24.30 -19.74 0.38
N ALA A 125 23.53 -18.84 1.02
CA ALA A 125 23.26 -17.51 0.45
C ALA A 125 24.55 -16.70 0.22
N ILE A 126 25.48 -16.73 1.19
CA ILE A 126 26.77 -16.04 1.05
C ILE A 126 27.67 -16.73 0.02
N LYS A 127 27.67 -18.07 -0.06
CA LYS A 127 28.45 -18.83 -1.05
C LYS A 127 28.00 -18.60 -2.49
N ASN A 128 26.72 -18.32 -2.69
CA ASN A 128 26.11 -18.16 -4.01
C ASN A 128 26.18 -16.71 -4.54
N LEU A 129 26.88 -15.80 -3.85
CA LEU A 129 27.10 -14.45 -4.34
C LEU A 129 28.03 -14.45 -5.56
N THR A 130 27.68 -13.65 -6.57
CA THR A 130 28.33 -13.55 -7.89
C THR A 130 28.48 -12.09 -8.30
N ASP A 131 29.09 -11.82 -9.45
CA ASP A 131 29.13 -10.46 -10.01
C ASP A 131 27.72 -9.93 -10.34
N LYS A 132 26.79 -10.80 -10.74
CA LYS A 132 25.40 -10.42 -11.00
C LYS A 132 24.69 -9.97 -9.72
N THR A 133 24.89 -10.64 -8.59
CA THR A 133 24.32 -10.20 -7.31
C THR A 133 24.95 -8.90 -6.81
N LEU A 134 26.22 -8.63 -7.17
CA LEU A 134 26.86 -7.35 -6.88
C LEU A 134 26.16 -6.19 -7.60
N GLU A 135 25.83 -6.35 -8.88
CA GLU A 135 25.09 -5.35 -9.66
C GLU A 135 23.69 -5.11 -9.07
N ILE A 136 22.95 -6.18 -8.75
CA ILE A 136 21.65 -6.11 -8.08
C ILE A 136 21.77 -5.37 -6.74
N GLY A 137 22.78 -5.70 -5.94
CA GLY A 137 23.06 -5.04 -4.66
C GLY A 137 23.31 -3.54 -4.81
N LYS A 138 24.03 -3.13 -5.86
CA LYS A 138 24.26 -1.71 -6.19
C LYS A 138 22.95 -1.00 -6.53
N GLU A 139 22.08 -1.62 -7.31
CA GLU A 139 20.78 -1.04 -7.68
C GLU A 139 19.93 -0.78 -6.44
N TYR A 140 19.71 -1.80 -5.61
CA TYR A 140 18.94 -1.63 -4.37
C TYR A 140 19.57 -0.64 -3.39
N TYR A 141 20.89 -0.65 -3.25
CA TYR A 141 21.60 0.33 -2.42
C TYR A 141 21.32 1.76 -2.87
N ASN A 142 21.42 2.03 -4.18
CA ASN A 142 21.20 3.36 -4.73
C ASN A 142 19.75 3.82 -4.65
N GLN A 143 18.81 2.87 -4.68
CA GLN A 143 17.39 3.16 -4.54
C GLN A 143 17.01 3.53 -3.11
N VAL A 144 17.52 2.79 -2.10
CA VAL A 144 16.97 2.88 -0.73
C VAL A 144 17.99 3.30 0.32
N CYS A 145 19.24 2.88 0.21
CA CYS A 145 20.26 3.12 1.24
C CYS A 145 21.02 4.44 1.03
N ALA A 146 21.26 4.82 -0.23
CA ALA A 146 22.12 5.96 -0.58
C ALA A 146 21.57 7.31 -0.14
N ALA A 147 20.25 7.45 0.06
CA ALA A 147 19.65 8.67 0.57
C ALA A 147 20.17 9.04 1.97
N CYS A 148 20.41 8.03 2.81
CA CYS A 148 20.91 8.21 4.18
C CYS A 148 22.43 8.01 4.28
N HIS A 149 23.01 7.10 3.49
CA HIS A 149 24.43 6.72 3.61
C HIS A 149 25.34 7.32 2.53
N GLY A 150 24.80 8.11 1.61
CA GLY A 150 25.52 8.63 0.44
C GLY A 150 25.69 7.60 -0.67
N THR A 151 25.72 8.05 -1.92
CA THR A 151 25.92 7.16 -3.09
C THR A 151 27.32 6.52 -3.14
N ASP A 152 28.29 7.15 -2.46
CA ASP A 152 29.67 6.70 -2.36
C ASP A 152 30.00 6.07 -1.00
N GLY A 153 28.98 5.93 -0.13
CA GLY A 153 29.11 5.44 1.25
C GLY A 153 29.54 6.51 2.26
N ASN A 154 29.63 7.79 1.88
CA ASN A 154 29.84 8.91 2.80
C ASN A 154 28.49 9.51 3.21
N SER A 155 28.09 9.29 4.47
CA SER A 155 26.80 9.74 4.97
C SER A 155 26.73 11.26 5.06
N PRO A 156 25.71 11.90 4.46
CA PRO A 156 25.43 13.32 4.68
C PRO A 156 24.66 13.57 5.99
N LEU A 157 24.16 12.52 6.65
CA LEU A 157 23.36 12.61 7.88
C LEU A 157 24.21 12.20 9.08
N ALA A 158 24.27 13.02 10.12
CA ALA A 158 25.03 12.72 11.33
C ALA A 158 24.54 11.44 12.06
N ALA A 159 23.25 11.12 11.91
CA ALA A 159 22.65 9.91 12.49
C ALA A 159 22.94 8.63 11.69
N ALA A 160 23.31 8.72 10.42
CA ALA A 160 23.62 7.57 9.57
C ALA A 160 25.14 7.38 9.42
N ARG A 161 25.59 6.13 9.31
CA ARG A 161 27.02 5.78 9.27
C ARG A 161 27.63 6.00 7.89
N SER A 162 28.83 6.55 7.85
CA SER A 162 29.69 6.56 6.66
C SER A 162 30.44 5.24 6.55
N PHE A 163 30.10 4.40 5.58
CA PHE A 163 30.74 3.08 5.39
C PHE A 163 32.23 3.16 5.06
N SER A 164 32.64 4.26 4.43
CA SER A 164 34.01 4.59 4.04
C SER A 164 34.93 4.98 5.21
N SER A 165 34.40 5.33 6.38
CA SER A 165 35.21 5.89 7.48
C SER A 165 34.81 5.43 8.89
N ASP A 166 33.53 5.18 9.13
CA ASP A 166 33.02 4.92 10.47
C ASP A 166 33.16 3.44 10.85
N GLU A 167 33.32 3.18 12.15
CA GLU A 167 33.29 1.83 12.71
C GLU A 167 31.84 1.31 12.82
N PHE A 168 31.64 0.02 12.55
CA PHE A 168 30.32 -0.62 12.57
C PHE A 168 29.91 -1.03 13.99
N LYS A 169 28.91 -0.33 14.54
CA LYS A 169 28.39 -0.56 15.90
C LYS A 169 27.66 -1.90 16.09
N PHE A 170 27.06 -2.44 15.03
CA PHE A 170 26.22 -3.65 15.09
C PHE A 170 26.88 -4.87 14.44
N GLY A 171 28.22 -4.85 14.33
CA GLY A 171 29.02 -5.88 13.68
C GLY A 171 29.21 -5.63 12.18
N SER A 172 30.38 -6.01 11.66
CA SER A 172 30.77 -5.85 10.25
C SER A 172 30.76 -7.16 9.45
N ASP A 173 30.49 -8.30 10.10
CA ASP A 173 30.32 -9.57 9.40
C ASP A 173 28.99 -9.62 8.62
N PRO A 174 28.91 -10.36 7.50
CA PRO A 174 27.72 -10.41 6.67
C PRO A 174 26.43 -10.80 7.42
N TYR A 175 26.48 -11.65 8.45
CA TYR A 175 25.29 -12.09 9.17
C TYR A 175 24.80 -11.01 10.14
N SER A 176 25.71 -10.30 10.81
CA SER A 176 25.35 -9.15 11.63
C SER A 176 24.84 -7.96 10.81
N MET A 177 25.42 -7.72 9.64
CA MET A 177 24.87 -6.76 8.67
C MET A 177 23.47 -7.18 8.21
N TRP A 178 23.25 -8.47 7.92
CA TRP A 178 21.94 -9.00 7.55
C TRP A 178 20.90 -8.77 8.65
N LYS A 179 21.24 -9.02 9.92
CA LYS A 179 20.35 -8.72 11.06
C LYS A 179 20.04 -7.22 11.16
N THR A 180 21.03 -6.36 10.96
CA THR A 180 20.87 -4.90 11.03
C THR A 180 19.92 -4.39 9.95
N ILE A 181 20.11 -4.85 8.70
CA ILE A 181 19.24 -4.47 7.59
C ILE A 181 17.83 -5.04 7.78
N THR A 182 17.73 -6.32 8.17
CA THR A 182 16.44 -7.01 8.29
C THR A 182 15.59 -6.52 9.46
N ASN A 183 16.22 -6.19 10.60
CA ASN A 183 15.50 -5.83 11.82
C ASN A 183 15.49 -4.33 12.10
N GLY A 184 16.26 -3.54 11.34
CA GLY A 184 16.54 -2.15 11.66
C GLY A 184 17.51 -2.04 12.84
N ALA A 185 18.04 -0.84 13.06
CA ALA A 185 18.88 -0.53 14.21
C ALA A 185 18.93 0.99 14.48
N GLY A 186 18.71 1.39 15.74
CA GLY A 186 18.65 2.80 16.11
C GLY A 186 17.53 3.55 15.33
N GLN A 187 17.91 4.60 14.59
CA GLN A 187 17.00 5.35 13.72
C GLN A 187 16.82 4.73 12.32
N MET A 188 17.59 3.69 11.97
CA MET A 188 17.42 2.97 10.71
C MET A 188 16.23 2.01 10.83
N GLY A 189 15.15 2.28 10.10
CA GLY A 189 14.01 1.38 10.00
C GLY A 189 14.40 0.01 9.40
N ALA A 190 13.65 -1.02 9.77
CA ALA A 190 13.85 -2.37 9.25
C ALA A 190 13.57 -2.43 7.74
N GLN A 191 14.43 -3.11 6.99
CA GLN A 191 14.29 -3.32 5.54
C GLN A 191 13.75 -4.72 5.24
N ARG A 192 12.72 -5.15 5.98
CA ARG A 192 12.08 -6.48 5.85
C ARG A 192 11.48 -6.76 4.49
N TRP A 193 11.34 -5.73 3.66
CA TRP A 193 10.88 -5.81 2.29
C TRP A 193 11.89 -6.46 1.34
N LEU A 194 13.19 -6.44 1.68
CA LEU A 194 14.22 -7.15 0.93
C LEU A 194 14.09 -8.64 1.19
N SER A 195 14.11 -9.44 0.12
CA SER A 195 14.30 -10.88 0.25
C SER A 195 15.66 -11.15 0.92
N SER A 196 15.83 -12.35 1.49
CA SER A 196 17.11 -12.69 2.12
C SER A 196 18.27 -12.70 1.12
N GLY A 197 18.03 -13.12 -0.13
CA GLY A 197 19.01 -13.07 -1.21
C GLY A 197 19.35 -11.64 -1.63
N ASP A 198 18.35 -10.78 -1.78
CA ASP A 198 18.58 -9.36 -2.12
C ASP A 198 19.30 -8.62 -0.98
N THR A 199 18.98 -8.95 0.28
CA THR A 199 19.68 -8.42 1.45
C THR A 199 21.18 -8.77 1.38
N TYR A 200 21.53 -10.02 1.08
CA TYR A 200 22.93 -10.40 0.92
C TYR A 200 23.59 -9.78 -0.32
N SER A 201 22.82 -9.51 -1.38
CA SER A 201 23.29 -8.78 -2.55
C SER A 201 23.68 -7.33 -2.19
N VAL A 202 22.84 -6.62 -1.43
CA VAL A 202 23.16 -5.28 -0.90
C VAL A 202 24.38 -5.31 0.01
N ILE A 203 24.46 -6.30 0.90
CA ILE A 203 25.62 -6.50 1.79
C ILE A 203 26.90 -6.75 0.99
N GLN A 204 26.83 -7.51 -0.10
CA GLN A 204 27.95 -7.73 -1.00
C GLN A 204 28.45 -6.40 -1.58
N TYR A 205 27.55 -5.57 -2.12
CA TYR A 205 27.91 -4.26 -2.67
C TYR A 205 28.54 -3.34 -1.62
N ILE A 206 27.93 -3.23 -0.44
CA ILE A 206 28.48 -2.43 0.66
C ILE A 206 29.91 -2.90 1.00
N ARG A 207 30.08 -4.21 1.22
CA ARG A 207 31.37 -4.78 1.63
C ARG A 207 32.44 -4.60 0.54
N GLU A 208 32.14 -4.99 -0.69
CA GLU A 208 33.14 -5.05 -1.76
C GLU A 208 33.44 -3.69 -2.39
N ASN A 209 32.46 -2.77 -2.49
CA ASN A 209 32.64 -1.48 -3.18
C ASN A 209 32.76 -0.28 -2.25
N LEU A 210 32.16 -0.32 -1.05
CA LEU A 210 32.12 0.84 -0.15
C LEU A 210 33.06 0.70 1.04
N ILE A 211 33.40 -0.54 1.45
CA ILE A 211 34.25 -0.80 2.62
C ILE A 211 35.65 -1.28 2.23
N LYS A 212 35.78 -2.32 1.40
CA LYS A 212 37.04 -3.06 1.16
C LYS A 212 38.29 -2.20 1.02
N ASP A 213 38.24 -1.21 0.13
CA ASP A 213 39.39 -0.34 -0.16
C ASP A 213 39.39 0.96 0.64
N LYS A 214 38.22 1.39 1.14
CA LYS A 214 38.05 2.71 1.80
C LYS A 214 38.15 2.63 3.33
N ASN A 215 37.63 1.56 3.92
CA ASN A 215 37.56 1.30 5.35
C ASN A 215 38.01 -0.15 5.66
N PRO A 216 39.29 -0.47 5.41
CA PRO A 216 39.79 -1.85 5.56
C PRO A 216 39.70 -2.37 6.99
N GLN A 217 39.66 -1.48 8.00
CA GLN A 217 39.51 -1.85 9.41
C GLN A 217 38.12 -2.43 9.72
N SER A 218 37.09 -2.00 8.98
CA SER A 218 35.73 -2.52 9.09
C SER A 218 35.43 -3.65 8.09
N TYR A 219 36.39 -4.04 7.24
CA TYR A 219 36.18 -5.09 6.24
C TYR A 219 36.34 -6.50 6.84
N PHE A 220 35.22 -7.21 7.01
CA PHE A 220 35.25 -8.59 7.50
C PHE A 220 35.55 -9.59 6.38
N LYS A 221 36.58 -10.45 6.54
CA LYS A 221 36.91 -11.52 5.60
C LYS A 221 36.08 -12.78 5.87
N ILE A 222 35.33 -13.25 4.87
CA ILE A 222 34.56 -14.49 4.95
C ILE A 222 35.52 -15.69 4.88
N THR A 223 35.40 -16.62 5.83
CA THR A 223 36.15 -17.88 5.86
C THR A 223 35.22 -19.09 5.88
N ASN A 224 35.75 -20.28 5.60
CA ASN A 224 34.96 -21.52 5.69
C ASN A 224 34.52 -21.81 7.13
N GLU A 225 35.34 -21.45 8.13
CA GLU A 225 35.02 -21.58 9.55
C GLU A 225 33.85 -20.67 9.93
N TYR A 226 33.84 -19.42 9.45
CA TYR A 226 32.72 -18.50 9.64
C TYR A 226 31.44 -19.06 9.00
N LEU A 227 31.50 -19.51 7.74
CA LEU A 227 30.33 -20.09 7.06
C LEU A 227 29.80 -21.34 7.77
N ALA A 228 30.68 -22.18 8.34
CA ALA A 228 30.28 -23.36 9.10
C ALA A 228 29.66 -23.02 10.47
N GLY A 229 30.01 -21.87 11.04
CA GLY A 229 29.50 -21.35 12.31
C GLY A 229 28.19 -20.56 12.21
N LEU A 230 27.69 -20.33 10.99
CA LEU A 230 26.40 -19.65 10.78
C LEU A 230 25.22 -20.53 11.22
N PRO A 231 24.11 -19.93 11.67
CA PRO A 231 22.90 -20.67 12.00
C PRO A 231 22.44 -21.55 10.84
N LYS A 232 22.08 -22.80 11.16
CA LYS A 232 21.53 -23.74 10.18
C LYS A 232 19.99 -23.65 10.16
N PRO A 233 19.35 -23.91 9.00
CA PRO A 233 17.91 -24.10 8.96
C PRO A 233 17.48 -25.23 9.89
N THR A 234 16.39 -25.02 10.63
CA THR A 234 15.83 -25.96 11.62
C THR A 234 14.57 -26.68 11.12
N PHE A 235 14.03 -26.26 9.97
CA PHE A 235 12.89 -26.90 9.32
C PHE A 235 13.39 -27.82 8.20
N SER A 236 12.72 -28.97 8.00
CA SER A 236 12.80 -29.64 6.70
C SER A 236 12.20 -28.73 5.61
N PRO A 237 12.55 -28.90 4.33
CA PRO A 237 11.96 -28.11 3.24
C PRO A 237 10.42 -28.17 3.22
N GLU A 238 9.82 -29.31 3.58
CA GLU A 238 8.37 -29.48 3.64
C GLU A 238 7.74 -28.71 4.81
N GLN A 239 8.33 -28.82 6.01
CA GLN A 239 7.87 -28.07 7.18
C GLN A 239 7.98 -26.55 6.96
N LEU A 240 9.05 -26.13 6.27
CA LEU A 240 9.25 -24.74 5.91
C LEU A 240 8.14 -24.22 4.99
N GLN A 241 7.84 -24.94 3.91
CA GLN A 241 6.80 -24.55 2.96
C GLN A 241 5.41 -24.49 3.63
N ASN A 242 5.10 -25.46 4.50
CA ASN A 242 3.85 -25.44 5.27
C ASN A 242 3.80 -24.23 6.22
N THR A 243 4.88 -23.93 6.94
CA THR A 243 4.96 -22.77 7.84
C THR A 243 4.82 -21.45 7.09
N ILE A 244 5.52 -21.29 5.94
CA ILE A 244 5.42 -20.11 5.07
C ILE A 244 3.96 -19.87 4.66
N LYS A 245 3.28 -20.93 4.20
CA LYS A 245 1.89 -20.85 3.77
C LYS A 245 0.95 -20.52 4.93
N GLU A 246 1.07 -21.19 6.06
CA GLU A 246 0.23 -20.94 7.25
C GLU A 246 0.37 -19.50 7.74
N GLU A 247 1.60 -19.00 7.84
CA GLU A 247 1.87 -17.62 8.24
C GLU A 247 1.28 -16.61 7.23
N ALA A 248 1.52 -16.81 5.93
CA ALA A 248 0.98 -15.96 4.86
C ALA A 248 -0.55 -15.87 4.90
N LEU A 249 -1.22 -17.02 5.00
CA LEU A 249 -2.68 -17.13 5.03
C LEU A 249 -3.30 -16.66 6.35
N SER A 250 -2.49 -16.41 7.38
CA SER A 250 -2.90 -15.72 8.61
C SER A 250 -2.72 -14.19 8.52
N GLY A 251 -2.15 -13.69 7.42
CA GLY A 251 -1.78 -12.28 7.23
C GLY A 251 -0.51 -11.85 7.97
N SER A 252 0.26 -12.80 8.52
CA SER A 252 1.51 -12.55 9.25
C SER A 252 2.59 -11.99 8.33
N GLN A 253 3.39 -11.06 8.87
CA GLN A 253 4.60 -10.60 8.17
C GLN A 253 5.76 -11.60 8.28
N VAL A 254 5.65 -12.55 9.19
CA VAL A 254 6.69 -13.55 9.40
C VAL A 254 6.60 -14.53 8.22
N TYR A 255 7.53 -14.44 7.27
CA TYR A 255 7.60 -15.25 6.05
C TYR A 255 6.49 -15.07 5.01
N GLY A 256 5.41 -14.34 5.30
CA GLY A 256 4.27 -14.30 4.40
C GLY A 256 4.59 -13.74 3.00
N GLN A 257 5.59 -12.87 2.88
CA GLN A 257 6.09 -12.39 1.58
C GLN A 257 6.62 -13.53 0.71
N LEU A 258 7.37 -14.48 1.29
CA LEU A 258 7.96 -15.60 0.55
C LEU A 258 6.87 -16.44 -0.15
N TYR A 259 5.69 -16.54 0.47
CA TYR A 259 4.55 -17.22 -0.15
C TYR A 259 4.10 -16.49 -1.43
N PHE A 260 3.86 -15.18 -1.34
CA PHE A 260 3.32 -14.38 -2.44
C PHE A 260 4.35 -14.11 -3.57
N GLU A 261 5.65 -14.22 -3.30
CA GLU A 261 6.69 -14.18 -4.34
C GLU A 261 6.50 -15.30 -5.38
N ASP A 262 6.14 -16.50 -4.90
CA ASP A 262 5.96 -17.70 -5.72
C ASP A 262 4.50 -17.97 -6.10
N HIS A 263 3.54 -17.40 -5.38
CA HIS A 263 2.10 -17.63 -5.59
C HIS A 263 1.40 -16.33 -5.97
N LEU A 264 1.16 -16.12 -7.26
CA LEU A 264 0.42 -14.95 -7.76
C LEU A 264 -1.07 -15.05 -7.40
N GLY A 265 -1.68 -13.92 -7.07
CA GLY A 265 -3.14 -13.81 -6.90
C GLY A 265 -3.88 -13.82 -8.25
N ASP A 266 -5.13 -14.24 -8.23
CA ASP A 266 -6.05 -14.04 -9.36
C ASP A 266 -6.52 -12.59 -9.37
N TYR A 267 -6.04 -11.79 -10.33
CA TYR A 267 -6.41 -10.37 -10.49
C TYR A 267 -7.45 -10.13 -11.59
N GLY A 268 -8.15 -11.18 -12.01
CA GLY A 268 -9.21 -11.10 -13.02
C GLY A 268 -8.70 -11.03 -14.46
N PRO A 269 -9.63 -11.07 -15.44
CA PRO A 269 -9.30 -11.07 -16.87
C PRO A 269 -8.90 -9.68 -17.39
N ALA A 270 -9.15 -8.62 -16.62
CA ALA A 270 -8.83 -7.24 -16.95
C ALA A 270 -8.06 -6.57 -15.81
N LEU A 271 -6.88 -6.01 -16.10
CA LEU A 271 -5.98 -5.39 -15.13
C LEU A 271 -5.60 -3.98 -15.56
N TYR A 272 -6.02 -2.97 -14.83
CA TYR A 272 -5.50 -1.62 -14.96
C TYR A 272 -4.11 -1.52 -14.34
N THR A 273 -3.14 -1.07 -15.12
CA THR A 273 -1.76 -0.88 -14.69
C THR A 273 -0.99 -0.03 -15.70
N GLN A 274 0.20 0.42 -15.32
CA GLN A 274 1.24 0.74 -16.29
C GLN A 274 1.95 -0.52 -16.78
N ILE A 275 2.59 -0.42 -17.94
CA ILE A 275 3.53 -1.42 -18.44
C ILE A 275 4.82 -0.70 -18.80
N LYS A 276 5.97 -1.25 -18.41
CA LYS A 276 7.28 -0.68 -18.73
C LYS A 276 7.43 -0.48 -20.23
N ASP A 277 7.92 0.69 -20.64
CA ASP A 277 8.11 1.11 -22.04
C ASP A 277 6.80 1.33 -22.84
N TYR A 278 5.64 1.31 -22.17
CA TYR A 278 4.30 1.52 -22.73
C TYR A 278 3.53 2.59 -21.91
N PRO A 279 2.31 3.00 -22.34
CA PRO A 279 1.55 4.05 -21.67
C PRO A 279 1.28 3.79 -20.18
N GLY A 280 1.36 4.87 -19.39
CA GLY A 280 1.20 4.82 -17.93
C GLY A 280 -0.22 4.45 -17.46
N SER A 281 -1.26 4.67 -18.26
CA SER A 281 -2.63 4.23 -17.99
C SER A 281 -3.07 3.22 -19.05
N SER A 282 -2.93 1.93 -18.71
CA SER A 282 -3.27 0.82 -19.59
C SER A 282 -4.28 -0.14 -18.96
N LEU A 283 -5.13 -0.74 -19.78
CA LEU A 283 -5.97 -1.89 -19.42
C LEU A 283 -5.46 -3.13 -20.15
N VAL A 284 -4.88 -4.07 -19.40
CA VAL A 284 -4.41 -5.36 -19.92
C VAL A 284 -5.56 -6.35 -19.84
N ILE A 285 -5.84 -7.04 -20.95
CA ILE A 285 -6.91 -8.04 -21.07
C ILE A 285 -6.28 -9.37 -21.50
N ASN A 286 -6.63 -10.44 -20.80
CA ASN A 286 -6.35 -11.81 -21.23
C ASN A 286 -7.37 -12.24 -22.30
N LEU A 287 -6.89 -12.65 -23.47
CA LEU A 287 -7.71 -13.03 -24.64
C LEU A 287 -7.87 -14.56 -24.83
N ASP A 288 -7.38 -15.36 -23.87
CA ASP A 288 -7.16 -16.82 -23.92
C ASP A 288 -5.86 -17.25 -24.63
N ASN A 289 -5.48 -18.53 -24.46
CA ASN A 289 -4.30 -19.17 -25.05
C ASN A 289 -2.98 -18.44 -24.76
N ASP A 290 -2.87 -17.89 -23.55
CA ASP A 290 -1.74 -17.08 -23.09
C ASP A 290 -1.53 -15.80 -23.92
N ILE A 291 -2.55 -15.33 -24.64
CA ILE A 291 -2.49 -14.10 -25.42
C ILE A 291 -3.06 -12.96 -24.59
N TYR A 292 -2.28 -11.90 -24.47
CA TYR A 292 -2.66 -10.69 -23.77
C TYR A 292 -2.65 -9.52 -24.72
N THR A 293 -3.53 -8.56 -24.45
CA THR A 293 -3.55 -7.29 -25.19
C THR A 293 -3.71 -6.13 -24.23
N SER A 294 -3.09 -5.00 -24.54
CA SER A 294 -3.13 -3.79 -23.73
C SER A 294 -3.74 -2.63 -24.49
N TYR A 295 -4.68 -1.92 -23.86
CA TYR A 295 -5.25 -0.68 -24.38
C TYR A 295 -4.76 0.51 -23.58
N ASN A 296 -4.25 1.54 -24.27
CA ASN A 296 -4.14 2.87 -23.68
C ASN A 296 -5.55 3.45 -23.56
N VAL A 297 -6.08 3.50 -22.34
CA VAL A 297 -7.46 3.94 -22.05
C VAL A 297 -7.63 5.46 -22.06
N GLN A 298 -6.54 6.22 -22.12
CA GLN A 298 -6.56 7.67 -22.35
C GLN A 298 -6.73 8.03 -23.82
N ARG A 299 -6.45 7.07 -24.72
CA ARG A 299 -6.49 7.25 -26.18
C ARG A 299 -7.44 6.29 -26.89
N MET A 300 -7.87 5.23 -26.18
CA MET A 300 -8.56 4.06 -26.73
C MET A 300 -7.87 3.49 -27.96
N SER A 301 -6.57 3.23 -27.81
CA SER A 301 -5.72 2.60 -28.81
C SER A 301 -5.10 1.32 -28.26
N ASN A 302 -5.00 0.30 -29.09
CA ASN A 302 -4.27 -0.91 -28.75
C ASN A 302 -2.76 -0.63 -28.75
N SER A 303 -2.14 -0.76 -27.58
CA SER A 303 -0.72 -0.48 -27.35
C SER A 303 0.16 -1.64 -27.78
N VAL A 304 -0.19 -2.86 -27.33
CA VAL A 304 0.59 -4.07 -27.61
C VAL A 304 -0.26 -5.32 -27.44
N THR A 305 0.02 -6.34 -28.25
CA THR A 305 -0.50 -7.70 -28.10
C THR A 305 0.68 -8.68 -28.07
N TRP A 306 0.68 -9.64 -27.15
CA TRP A 306 1.78 -10.58 -26.96
C TRP A 306 1.29 -11.94 -26.46
N LYS A 307 2.12 -12.97 -26.60
CA LYS A 307 1.86 -14.34 -26.14
C LYS A 307 2.81 -14.73 -24.99
N SER A 308 2.28 -15.44 -23.99
CA SER A 308 2.88 -15.89 -22.71
C SER A 308 2.24 -15.23 -21.49
N ALA A 309 2.82 -14.17 -20.91
CA ALA A 309 2.30 -13.62 -19.65
C ALA A 309 2.72 -12.17 -19.43
N LEU A 310 2.05 -11.48 -18.50
CA LEU A 310 2.54 -10.24 -17.93
C LEU A 310 3.44 -10.56 -16.72
N ASP A 311 4.70 -10.12 -16.76
CA ASP A 311 5.62 -10.31 -15.62
C ASP A 311 5.33 -9.27 -14.53
N LEU A 312 4.85 -9.77 -13.38
CA LEU A 312 4.54 -9.00 -12.19
C LEU A 312 5.60 -9.16 -11.07
N SER A 313 6.70 -9.86 -11.33
CA SER A 313 7.72 -10.24 -10.33
C SER A 313 8.39 -9.08 -9.62
N LYS A 314 8.45 -7.90 -10.24
CA LYS A 314 9.05 -6.69 -9.66
C LYS A 314 8.02 -5.72 -9.07
N THR A 315 6.75 -6.11 -9.03
CA THR A 315 5.64 -5.22 -8.69
C THR A 315 5.04 -5.56 -7.33
N LYS A 316 4.10 -4.73 -6.87
CA LYS A 316 3.35 -4.93 -5.62
C LYS A 316 2.65 -6.29 -5.50
N TYR A 317 2.37 -6.94 -6.63
CA TYR A 317 1.63 -8.21 -6.67
C TYR A 317 2.46 -9.41 -6.18
N LYS A 318 3.79 -9.28 -6.13
CA LYS A 318 4.72 -10.33 -5.67
C LYS A 318 5.70 -9.84 -4.61
N LEU A 319 6.05 -8.55 -4.63
CA LEU A 319 6.98 -7.96 -3.67
C LEU A 319 6.23 -7.06 -2.68
N TYR A 320 6.72 -7.03 -1.45
CA TYR A 320 6.08 -6.27 -0.38
C TYR A 320 5.99 -4.74 -0.65
N ARG A 321 6.99 -4.14 -1.30
CA ARG A 321 6.88 -2.75 -1.81
C ARG A 321 6.59 -2.71 -3.31
N GLY A 322 7.36 -3.48 -4.08
CA GLY A 322 7.15 -3.63 -5.52
C GLY A 322 7.52 -2.38 -6.31
N ASP A 323 8.80 -2.02 -6.30
CA ASP A 323 9.30 -0.77 -6.88
C ASP A 323 9.40 -0.77 -8.42
N GLY A 324 9.06 -1.88 -9.08
CA GLY A 324 9.08 -2.03 -10.54
C GLY A 324 7.72 -1.87 -11.20
N ALA A 325 7.74 -1.62 -12.51
CA ALA A 325 6.56 -1.71 -13.37
C ALA A 325 6.42 -3.13 -13.95
N PRO A 326 5.19 -3.59 -14.27
CA PRO A 326 4.99 -4.79 -15.08
C PRO A 326 5.78 -4.75 -16.39
N VAL A 327 6.32 -5.89 -16.80
CA VAL A 327 7.06 -6.04 -18.07
C VAL A 327 6.41 -7.15 -18.89
N LEU A 328 6.45 -7.03 -20.21
CA LEU A 328 6.00 -8.12 -21.08
C LEU A 328 6.94 -9.31 -20.91
N ASN A 329 6.38 -10.51 -20.77
CA ASN A 329 7.12 -11.76 -20.86
C ASN A 329 6.60 -12.55 -22.06
N GLY A 330 7.52 -13.01 -22.92
CA GLY A 330 7.20 -13.75 -24.14
C GLY A 330 7.28 -12.92 -25.42
N GLU A 331 6.55 -13.37 -26.44
CA GLU A 331 6.67 -12.87 -27.81
C GLU A 331 5.64 -11.79 -28.10
N VAL A 332 6.11 -10.59 -28.48
CA VAL A 332 5.25 -9.53 -29.02
C VAL A 332 4.78 -9.94 -30.40
N LEU A 333 3.46 -10.02 -30.59
CA LEU A 333 2.85 -10.35 -31.86
C LEU A 333 2.82 -9.10 -32.74
N LYS A 334 3.87 -8.89 -33.53
CA LYS A 334 4.02 -7.72 -34.42
C LYS A 334 2.85 -7.63 -35.41
N GLY A 335 2.42 -6.41 -35.71
CA GLY A 335 1.27 -6.11 -36.60
C GLY A 335 -0.09 -6.14 -35.91
N PHE A 336 -0.19 -6.61 -34.65
CA PHE A 336 -1.44 -6.50 -33.87
C PHE A 336 -1.53 -5.23 -33.02
N SER A 337 -0.40 -4.54 -32.82
CA SER A 337 -0.31 -3.24 -32.16
C SER A 337 -0.70 -2.12 -33.13
N GLY A 338 -1.49 -1.14 -32.70
CA GLY A 338 -1.83 0.03 -33.54
C GLY A 338 -3.27 0.12 -34.02
N LEU A 339 -4.14 -0.83 -33.63
CA LEU A 339 -5.59 -0.71 -33.80
C LEU A 339 -6.11 0.51 -33.04
N ARG A 340 -6.66 1.50 -33.75
CA ARG A 340 -7.11 2.77 -33.16
C ARG A 340 -8.11 3.52 -34.03
N TRP A 341 -8.89 4.38 -33.40
CA TRP A 341 -9.82 5.27 -34.11
C TRP A 341 -9.15 6.56 -34.56
N SER A 342 -9.56 7.07 -35.72
CA SER A 342 -9.16 8.38 -36.23
C SER A 342 -10.26 9.42 -36.02
N PHE A 343 -9.84 10.68 -35.85
CA PHE A 343 -10.71 11.81 -35.54
C PHE A 343 -10.66 12.83 -36.68
N LYS A 344 -11.72 12.90 -37.50
CA LYS A 344 -11.78 13.76 -38.71
C LYS A 344 -10.57 13.59 -39.64
N ASP A 345 -10.01 12.39 -39.73
CA ASP A 345 -8.78 12.07 -40.48
C ASP A 345 -7.48 12.74 -39.95
N ARG A 346 -7.48 13.27 -38.72
CA ARG A 346 -6.36 14.06 -38.15
C ARG A 346 -5.76 13.47 -36.88
N TYR A 347 -5.53 12.16 -36.83
CA TYR A 347 -5.02 11.49 -35.63
C TYR A 347 -3.64 12.02 -35.18
N TYR A 348 -2.64 12.09 -36.07
CA TYR A 348 -1.28 12.57 -35.74
C TYR A 348 -1.26 13.99 -35.17
N GLN A 349 -2.26 14.82 -35.49
CA GLN A 349 -2.34 16.18 -34.96
C GLN A 349 -2.78 16.18 -33.50
N LEU A 350 -3.60 15.23 -33.06
CA LEU A 350 -4.10 15.16 -31.69
C LEU A 350 -3.05 14.66 -30.69
N GLU A 351 -2.16 13.76 -31.12
CA GLU A 351 -1.02 13.33 -30.30
C GLU A 351 -0.10 14.50 -29.92
N ASN A 352 -0.07 15.55 -30.75
CA ASN A 352 0.68 16.78 -30.48
C ASN A 352 -0.10 17.81 -29.64
N LEU A 353 -1.40 17.60 -29.35
CA LEU A 353 -2.23 18.58 -28.62
C LEU A 353 -2.23 18.37 -27.11
N VAL A 354 -2.03 17.14 -26.64
CA VAL A 354 -2.03 16.77 -25.22
C VAL A 354 -0.92 15.76 -24.96
N SER A 355 -0.38 15.77 -23.74
CA SER A 355 0.67 14.80 -23.34
C SER A 355 0.18 13.37 -23.49
N ASP A 356 1.10 12.42 -23.65
CA ASP A 356 0.83 10.99 -23.70
C ASP A 356 0.19 10.42 -22.42
N ARG A 357 0.31 11.16 -21.30
CA ARG A 357 -0.31 10.86 -19.99
C ARG A 357 -1.65 11.55 -19.77
N THR A 358 -2.16 12.30 -20.75
CA THR A 358 -3.41 13.06 -20.66
C THR A 358 -4.50 12.42 -21.52
N PRO A 359 -5.72 12.20 -20.99
CA PRO A 359 -6.84 11.72 -21.78
C PRO A 359 -7.21 12.68 -22.91
N TYR A 360 -7.64 12.14 -24.04
CA TYR A 360 -8.21 12.98 -25.08
C TYR A 360 -9.47 13.70 -24.60
N PRO A 361 -9.73 14.92 -25.10
CA PRO A 361 -10.99 15.61 -24.83
C PRO A 361 -12.22 14.73 -25.14
N PRO A 362 -13.20 14.62 -24.22
CA PRO A 362 -14.38 13.75 -24.36
C PRO A 362 -15.18 13.95 -25.66
N LYS A 363 -15.15 15.16 -26.24
CA LYS A 363 -15.78 15.47 -27.54
C LYS A 363 -15.19 14.68 -28.73
N TRP A 364 -13.98 14.15 -28.59
CA TRP A 364 -13.30 13.36 -29.61
C TRP A 364 -13.29 11.89 -29.23
N MET A 365 -12.86 11.57 -28.01
CA MET A 365 -12.85 10.22 -27.48
C MET A 365 -13.26 10.29 -26.02
N ASN A 366 -14.24 9.49 -25.61
CA ASN A 366 -14.60 9.32 -24.21
C ASN A 366 -14.62 7.83 -23.87
N TYR A 367 -13.73 7.39 -22.99
CA TYR A 367 -13.77 6.04 -22.45
C TYR A 367 -14.78 5.99 -21.31
N ASN A 368 -15.85 5.22 -21.48
CA ASN A 368 -16.91 5.09 -20.48
C ASN A 368 -16.55 4.06 -19.41
N GLY A 369 -15.69 3.07 -19.71
CA GLY A 369 -15.36 1.97 -18.80
C GLY A 369 -15.33 0.63 -19.51
N HIS A 370 -15.39 -0.44 -18.74
CA HIS A 370 -15.55 -1.79 -19.28
C HIS A 370 -16.58 -2.59 -18.50
N TYR A 371 -17.30 -3.44 -19.22
CA TYR A 371 -18.15 -4.48 -18.65
C TYR A 371 -17.35 -5.76 -18.48
N GLN A 372 -17.62 -6.48 -17.40
CA GLN A 372 -17.15 -7.83 -17.17
C GLN A 372 -18.33 -8.79 -17.27
N TYR A 373 -18.29 -9.70 -18.24
CA TYR A 373 -19.32 -10.73 -18.43
C TYR A 373 -18.66 -12.11 -18.38
N GLY A 374 -18.60 -12.71 -17.19
CA GLY A 374 -17.79 -13.91 -16.97
C GLY A 374 -16.33 -13.64 -17.34
N ASP A 375 -15.74 -14.42 -18.24
CA ASP A 375 -14.37 -14.24 -18.74
C ASP A 375 -14.22 -13.12 -19.79
N LYS A 376 -15.32 -12.49 -20.24
CA LYS A 376 -15.31 -11.53 -21.35
C LYS A 376 -15.26 -10.10 -20.86
N THR A 377 -14.31 -9.35 -21.42
CA THR A 377 -14.18 -7.91 -21.17
C THR A 377 -14.71 -7.12 -22.37
N ILE A 378 -15.74 -6.31 -22.13
CA ILE A 378 -16.36 -5.47 -23.17
C ILE A 378 -16.04 -4.01 -22.86
N LEU A 379 -15.21 -3.41 -23.70
CA LEU A 379 -14.85 -2.00 -23.64
C LEU A 379 -16.03 -1.14 -24.10
N SER A 380 -16.34 -0.08 -23.35
CA SER A 380 -17.36 0.92 -23.71
C SER A 380 -16.73 2.28 -23.84
N TYR A 381 -16.92 2.93 -24.99
CA TYR A 381 -16.41 4.26 -25.28
C TYR A 381 -17.18 4.93 -26.41
N SER A 382 -16.95 6.22 -26.62
CA SER A 382 -17.49 6.94 -27.77
C SER A 382 -16.39 7.64 -28.57
N ILE A 383 -16.59 7.68 -29.89
CA ILE A 383 -15.70 8.36 -30.83
C ILE A 383 -16.50 9.43 -31.57
N VAL A 384 -16.21 10.69 -31.26
CA VAL A 384 -16.93 11.88 -31.75
C VAL A 384 -18.44 11.69 -31.53
N GLY A 385 -18.82 11.34 -30.30
CA GLY A 385 -20.20 11.11 -29.87
C GLY A 385 -20.89 9.84 -30.40
N ARG A 386 -20.20 8.99 -31.17
CA ARG A 386 -20.75 7.70 -31.63
C ARG A 386 -20.32 6.60 -30.66
N GLU A 387 -21.28 6.01 -29.95
CA GLU A 387 -21.05 4.94 -28.97
C GLU A 387 -20.57 3.65 -29.64
N ILE A 388 -19.60 3.00 -28.99
CA ILE A 388 -18.95 1.77 -29.42
C ILE A 388 -18.83 0.84 -28.21
N LEU A 389 -19.26 -0.40 -28.42
CA LEU A 389 -18.84 -1.54 -27.59
C LEU A 389 -17.82 -2.35 -28.38
N GLU A 390 -16.73 -2.74 -27.73
CA GLU A 390 -15.67 -3.55 -28.31
C GLU A 390 -15.33 -4.72 -27.40
N MET A 391 -15.22 -5.93 -27.97
CA MET A 391 -14.79 -7.12 -27.26
C MET A 391 -13.62 -7.75 -28.03
N PRO A 392 -12.39 -7.63 -27.53
CA PRO A 392 -11.25 -8.36 -28.07
C PRO A 392 -11.32 -9.84 -27.66
N SER A 393 -10.85 -10.74 -28.52
CA SER A 393 -10.70 -12.17 -28.23
C SER A 393 -9.61 -12.79 -29.11
N ALA A 394 -9.12 -13.96 -28.76
CA ALA A 394 -8.20 -14.73 -29.60
C ALA A 394 -8.75 -16.14 -29.87
N ILE A 395 -8.35 -16.73 -30.98
CA ILE A 395 -8.57 -18.15 -31.28
C ILE A 395 -7.29 -18.76 -31.86
N ASP A 396 -7.10 -20.05 -31.63
CA ASP A 396 -6.05 -20.82 -32.31
C ASP A 396 -6.53 -21.33 -33.67
N TYR A 397 -5.68 -21.20 -34.67
CA TYR A 397 -5.96 -21.68 -36.02
C TYR A 397 -4.67 -22.17 -36.69
N LYS A 398 -4.60 -23.49 -36.95
CA LYS A 398 -3.49 -24.16 -37.64
C LYS A 398 -2.12 -23.63 -37.20
N ASP A 399 -1.78 -23.80 -35.92
CA ASP A 399 -0.53 -23.36 -35.26
C ASP A 399 -0.30 -21.84 -35.08
N LYS A 400 -1.09 -21.00 -35.74
CA LYS A 400 -1.12 -19.55 -35.56
C LYS A 400 -2.29 -19.13 -34.67
N SER A 401 -2.34 -17.83 -34.36
CA SER A 401 -3.44 -17.22 -33.60
C SER A 401 -4.14 -16.16 -34.45
N ILE A 402 -5.47 -16.14 -34.41
CA ILE A 402 -6.29 -15.10 -35.02
C ILE A 402 -6.82 -14.21 -33.90
N ILE A 403 -6.46 -12.93 -33.95
CA ILE A 403 -6.97 -11.93 -33.01
C ILE A 403 -8.25 -11.34 -33.57
N GLN A 404 -9.30 -11.33 -32.77
CA GLN A 404 -10.62 -10.84 -33.13
C GLN A 404 -10.97 -9.60 -32.33
N ASN A 405 -11.64 -8.64 -32.98
CA ASN A 405 -12.28 -7.52 -32.32
C ASN A 405 -13.73 -7.48 -32.78
N THR A 406 -14.65 -7.84 -31.88
CA THR A 406 -16.10 -7.72 -32.13
C THR A 406 -16.53 -6.31 -31.74
N TYR A 407 -17.33 -5.66 -32.57
CA TYR A 407 -17.85 -4.32 -32.33
C TYR A 407 -19.36 -4.29 -32.42
N THR A 408 -19.99 -3.57 -31.49
CA THR A 408 -21.33 -3.01 -31.69
C THR A 408 -21.20 -1.50 -31.78
N ILE A 409 -21.51 -0.96 -32.95
CA ILE A 409 -21.32 0.45 -33.29
C ILE A 409 -22.70 1.09 -33.41
N ALA A 410 -22.99 2.08 -32.58
CA ALA A 410 -24.26 2.78 -32.61
C ALA A 410 -24.51 3.50 -33.95
N SER A 411 -25.74 3.94 -34.18
CA SER A 411 -26.07 4.83 -35.30
C SER A 411 -25.22 6.12 -35.25
N GLY A 412 -24.99 6.74 -36.40
CA GLY A 412 -24.22 7.99 -36.49
C GLY A 412 -24.37 8.67 -37.85
N ASP A 413 -24.19 9.99 -37.88
CA ASP A 413 -24.40 10.84 -39.06
C ASP A 413 -23.13 11.09 -39.89
N SER A 414 -22.00 10.56 -39.45
CA SER A 414 -20.68 10.88 -39.97
C SER A 414 -19.81 9.64 -40.10
N TRP A 415 -18.89 9.68 -41.07
CA TRP A 415 -17.92 8.62 -41.30
C TRP A 415 -17.00 8.44 -40.09
N ARG A 416 -16.61 7.19 -39.81
CA ARG A 416 -15.53 6.87 -38.86
C ARG A 416 -14.45 6.06 -39.56
N LYS A 417 -13.20 6.35 -39.24
CA LYS A 417 -12.03 5.62 -39.76
C LYS A 417 -11.41 4.86 -38.59
N LEU A 418 -11.33 3.54 -38.71
CA LEU A 418 -10.60 2.66 -37.80
C LEU A 418 -9.30 2.24 -38.51
N VAL A 419 -8.17 2.65 -37.94
CA VAL A 419 -6.83 2.28 -38.40
C VAL A 419 -6.50 0.91 -37.81
N LEU A 420 -6.00 0.00 -38.63
CA LEU A 420 -5.88 -1.42 -38.30
C LEU A 420 -4.46 -1.82 -37.90
N ASP A 421 -3.47 -1.23 -38.56
CA ASP A 421 -2.04 -1.47 -38.34
C ASP A 421 -1.21 -0.26 -38.85
N TYR A 422 0.02 -0.15 -38.36
CA TYR A 422 1.09 0.73 -38.83
C TYR A 422 2.40 -0.09 -38.88
N THR A 423 2.76 -0.64 -40.04
CA THR A 423 3.98 -1.43 -40.23
C THR A 423 4.94 -0.75 -41.22
N GLU A 424 6.25 -0.81 -40.94
CA GLU A 424 7.28 -0.31 -41.85
C GLU A 424 7.36 -1.18 -43.10
N TYR A 425 7.12 -0.55 -44.24
CA TYR A 425 6.98 -1.19 -45.54
C TYR A 425 8.32 -1.69 -46.12
N ASP A 426 8.31 -2.86 -46.75
CA ASP A 426 9.43 -3.35 -47.57
C ASP A 426 9.12 -3.35 -49.07
N LYS A 427 10.09 -2.89 -49.88
CA LYS A 427 9.96 -2.72 -51.34
C LYS A 427 10.11 -4.02 -52.13
N ILE A 428 10.57 -5.10 -51.51
CA ILE A 428 10.80 -6.41 -52.17
C ILE A 428 9.83 -7.42 -51.57
N GLN A 429 8.85 -7.87 -52.36
CA GLN A 429 7.73 -8.65 -51.83
C GLN A 429 7.39 -9.89 -52.68
N THR A 430 7.29 -11.06 -52.05
CA THR A 430 6.63 -12.27 -52.59
C THR A 430 5.10 -12.22 -52.43
N ILE A 431 4.61 -11.58 -51.36
CA ILE A 431 3.17 -11.29 -51.13
C ILE A 431 2.91 -9.81 -51.39
N LYS A 432 2.00 -9.50 -52.33
CA LYS A 432 1.64 -8.11 -52.67
C LYS A 432 0.74 -7.49 -51.60
N ASN A 433 0.99 -6.22 -51.30
CA ASN A 433 0.04 -5.39 -50.56
C ASN A 433 -1.23 -5.15 -51.41
N GLY A 434 -2.39 -5.06 -50.76
CA GLY A 434 -3.65 -4.71 -51.41
C GLY A 434 -4.87 -5.40 -50.84
N VAL A 435 -5.99 -5.30 -51.55
CA VAL A 435 -7.24 -5.99 -51.21
C VAL A 435 -7.41 -7.19 -52.15
N PHE A 436 -7.75 -8.36 -51.59
CA PHE A 436 -7.90 -9.62 -52.32
C PHE A 436 -9.31 -10.20 -52.13
N ASP A 437 -9.83 -10.88 -53.16
CA ASP A 437 -11.07 -11.67 -53.08
C ASP A 437 -10.80 -12.95 -52.28
N LEU A 438 -11.63 -13.23 -51.27
CA LEU A 438 -11.52 -14.42 -50.43
C LEU A 438 -11.52 -15.74 -51.23
N ASN A 439 -12.18 -15.81 -52.38
CA ASN A 439 -12.25 -17.03 -53.20
C ASN A 439 -11.04 -17.22 -54.11
N ASN A 440 -10.12 -16.25 -54.19
CA ASN A 440 -9.06 -16.27 -55.19
C ASN A 440 -7.76 -15.59 -54.73
N VAL A 441 -7.39 -15.78 -53.46
CA VAL A 441 -6.20 -15.14 -52.89
C VAL A 441 -4.89 -15.73 -53.47
N GLY A 442 -4.85 -17.04 -53.72
CA GLY A 442 -3.71 -17.78 -54.30
C GLY A 442 -3.26 -17.33 -55.70
N ALA A 443 -4.15 -16.71 -56.47
CA ALA A 443 -3.83 -16.21 -57.81
C ALA A 443 -3.17 -14.81 -57.82
N THR A 444 -2.96 -14.19 -56.64
CA THR A 444 -2.33 -12.86 -56.45
C THR A 444 -2.83 -11.74 -57.37
N LYS A 445 -4.09 -11.78 -57.79
CA LYS A 445 -4.75 -10.66 -58.47
C LYS A 445 -5.36 -9.74 -57.41
N SER A 446 -4.71 -8.59 -57.17
CA SER A 446 -5.29 -7.52 -56.37
C SER A 446 -6.61 -7.05 -56.98
N LEU A 447 -7.58 -6.75 -56.12
CA LEU A 447 -8.72 -5.92 -56.52
C LEU A 447 -8.18 -4.54 -56.93
N PRO A 448 -8.81 -3.84 -57.89
CA PRO A 448 -8.32 -2.56 -58.38
C PRO A 448 -8.02 -1.58 -57.23
N GLU A 449 -6.83 -0.97 -57.25
CA GLU A 449 -6.38 0.03 -56.25
C GLU A 449 -7.25 1.30 -56.26
N ASP A 450 -7.98 1.52 -57.35
CA ASP A 450 -8.75 2.73 -57.57
C ASP A 450 -10.06 2.74 -56.78
N LYS A 451 -9.95 3.25 -55.55
CA LYS A 451 -11.02 3.80 -54.68
C LYS A 451 -11.91 2.77 -54.00
N TRP A 452 -11.79 2.72 -52.67
CA TRP A 452 -12.91 2.45 -51.75
C TRP A 452 -13.54 1.05 -51.97
N THR A 453 -12.78 -0.01 -51.71
CA THR A 453 -13.19 -1.41 -51.95
C THR A 453 -14.14 -1.91 -50.85
N GLN A 454 -15.24 -2.55 -51.25
CA GLN A 454 -16.21 -3.16 -50.33
C GLN A 454 -15.56 -4.30 -49.52
N PRO A 455 -15.66 -4.32 -48.18
CA PRO A 455 -15.03 -5.34 -47.36
C PRO A 455 -15.69 -6.72 -47.40
N GLN A 456 -16.95 -6.80 -47.83
CA GLN A 456 -17.65 -8.06 -47.92
C GLN A 456 -16.92 -9.00 -48.89
N ASN A 457 -16.64 -10.23 -48.43
CA ASN A 457 -15.92 -11.26 -49.19
C ASN A 457 -14.51 -10.87 -49.64
N SER A 458 -13.86 -9.93 -48.95
CA SER A 458 -12.49 -9.53 -49.25
C SER A 458 -11.61 -9.50 -48.00
N ILE A 459 -10.29 -9.51 -48.21
CA ILE A 459 -9.27 -9.28 -47.18
C ILE A 459 -8.35 -8.17 -47.64
N ILE A 460 -7.86 -7.36 -46.70
CA ILE A 460 -6.79 -6.40 -46.96
C ILE A 460 -5.51 -6.92 -46.33
N VAL A 461 -4.41 -6.84 -47.07
CA VAL A 461 -3.10 -7.43 -46.73
C VAL A 461 -2.01 -6.38 -46.86
N SER A 462 -1.11 -6.33 -45.88
CA SER A 462 0.15 -5.59 -45.93
C SER A 462 1.31 -6.49 -45.52
N ALA A 463 2.33 -6.56 -46.36
CA ALA A 463 3.57 -7.29 -46.10
C ALA A 463 4.66 -6.37 -45.57
N PHE A 464 5.43 -6.88 -44.61
CA PHE A 464 6.55 -6.21 -43.97
C PHE A 464 7.68 -7.21 -43.68
N LYS A 465 8.84 -6.70 -43.26
CA LYS A 465 9.98 -7.55 -42.86
C LYS A 465 9.94 -7.81 -41.37
N ASP A 466 10.09 -9.08 -40.98
CA ASP A 466 10.35 -9.47 -39.61
C ASP A 466 11.53 -10.45 -39.51
N ASN A 467 12.53 -10.12 -38.69
CA ASN A 467 13.76 -10.90 -38.51
C ASN A 467 14.47 -11.36 -39.82
N GLY A 468 14.33 -10.58 -40.89
CA GLY A 468 14.92 -10.89 -42.21
C GLY A 468 14.07 -11.78 -43.11
N SER A 469 12.95 -12.29 -42.61
CA SER A 469 11.91 -12.99 -43.39
C SER A 469 10.79 -12.02 -43.80
N GLN A 470 10.09 -12.34 -44.89
CA GLN A 470 8.88 -11.60 -45.25
C GLN A 470 7.69 -12.18 -44.48
N THR A 471 6.92 -11.29 -43.84
CA THR A 471 5.70 -11.60 -43.09
C THR A 471 4.58 -10.70 -43.61
N PHE A 472 3.33 -11.07 -43.41
CA PHE A 472 2.17 -10.25 -43.75
C PHE A 472 1.18 -10.15 -42.60
N PHE A 473 0.53 -8.99 -42.52
CA PHE A 473 -0.69 -8.77 -41.76
C PHE A 473 -1.88 -8.80 -42.71
N ALA A 474 -2.87 -9.64 -42.40
CA ALA A 474 -4.13 -9.72 -43.13
C ALA A 474 -5.30 -9.48 -42.18
N THR A 475 -6.31 -8.76 -42.67
CA THR A 475 -7.55 -8.56 -41.92
C THR A 475 -8.77 -8.64 -42.81
N GLY A 476 -9.82 -9.25 -42.26
CA GLY A 476 -11.14 -9.37 -42.88
C GLY A 476 -12.22 -8.99 -41.89
N VAL A 477 -13.38 -8.58 -42.40
CA VAL A 477 -14.53 -8.17 -41.58
C VAL A 477 -15.74 -9.03 -41.87
N GLN A 478 -16.38 -9.51 -40.80
CA GLN A 478 -17.62 -10.26 -40.79
C GLN A 478 -18.76 -9.39 -40.23
N GLY A 479 -19.99 -9.59 -40.68
CA GLY A 479 -21.18 -8.93 -40.12
C GLY A 479 -21.80 -7.88 -41.03
N ASP A 480 -22.35 -6.83 -40.44
CA ASP A 480 -22.99 -5.75 -41.19
C ASP A 480 -21.95 -4.78 -41.78
N THR A 481 -21.48 -5.10 -42.97
CA THR A 481 -20.42 -4.38 -43.69
C THR A 481 -20.96 -3.40 -44.73
N ASP A 482 -22.29 -3.23 -44.84
CA ASP A 482 -22.89 -2.57 -46.00
C ASP A 482 -22.48 -1.08 -46.08
N GLY A 483 -21.82 -0.73 -47.18
CA GLY A 483 -21.26 0.61 -47.42
C GLY A 483 -19.96 0.93 -46.67
N MET A 484 -19.41 -0.01 -45.88
CA MET A 484 -18.05 0.06 -45.37
C MET A 484 -17.04 -0.10 -46.48
N LYS A 485 -15.81 0.37 -46.25
CA LYS A 485 -14.80 0.42 -47.30
C LYS A 485 -13.38 0.29 -46.76
N TRP A 486 -12.59 -0.55 -47.41
CA TRP A 486 -11.16 -0.63 -47.20
C TRP A 486 -10.45 0.58 -47.81
N VAL A 487 -9.45 1.07 -47.10
CA VAL A 487 -8.51 2.07 -47.60
C VAL A 487 -7.09 1.62 -47.26
N LEU A 488 -6.24 1.71 -48.27
CA LEU A 488 -4.80 1.67 -48.18
C LEU A 488 -4.34 3.07 -48.61
N ASP A 489 -3.86 3.89 -47.67
CA ASP A 489 -3.46 5.26 -48.02
C ASP A 489 -2.05 5.31 -48.66
N HIS A 490 -1.61 6.51 -49.06
CA HIS A 490 -0.32 6.70 -49.74
C HIS A 490 0.89 6.23 -48.90
N ASP A 491 0.73 6.19 -47.58
CA ASP A 491 1.72 5.69 -46.63
C ASP A 491 1.49 4.20 -46.30
N GLN A 492 0.63 3.53 -47.07
CA GLN A 492 0.25 2.12 -46.94
C GLN A 492 -0.43 1.78 -45.60
N ASN A 493 -1.02 2.75 -44.90
CA ASN A 493 -1.78 2.45 -43.69
C ASN A 493 -3.11 1.79 -44.06
N MET A 494 -3.39 0.67 -43.40
CA MET A 494 -4.64 -0.08 -43.58
C MET A 494 -5.73 0.49 -42.67
N ALA A 495 -6.87 0.84 -43.26
CA ALA A 495 -8.00 1.37 -42.52
C ALA A 495 -9.35 0.86 -43.03
N LEU A 496 -10.30 0.79 -42.12
CA LEU A 496 -11.71 0.55 -42.40
C LEU A 496 -12.49 1.86 -42.22
N TYR A 497 -13.15 2.31 -43.28
CA TYR A 497 -14.12 3.39 -43.21
C TYR A 497 -15.51 2.84 -42.96
N ILE A 498 -16.16 3.39 -41.94
CA ILE A 498 -17.49 3.01 -41.48
C ILE A 498 -18.45 4.16 -41.81
N PRO A 499 -19.49 3.92 -42.62
CA PRO A 499 -20.37 4.98 -43.08
C PRO A 499 -21.30 5.50 -41.96
N PRO A 500 -21.91 6.68 -42.19
CA PRO A 500 -23.13 7.08 -41.50
C PRO A 500 -24.21 6.01 -41.63
N THR A 501 -25.03 5.85 -40.60
CA THR A 501 -26.18 4.93 -40.59
C THR A 501 -27.18 5.34 -39.52
N LYS A 502 -28.46 5.05 -39.77
CA LYS A 502 -29.55 5.23 -38.80
C LYS A 502 -29.72 4.03 -37.86
N GLU A 503 -29.19 2.88 -38.25
CA GLU A 503 -29.25 1.64 -37.47
C GLU A 503 -27.88 1.34 -36.84
N LYS A 504 -27.88 0.62 -35.72
CA LYS A 504 -26.65 0.06 -35.14
C LYS A 504 -26.07 -1.01 -36.05
N ARG A 505 -24.75 -1.17 -36.03
CA ARG A 505 -24.03 -2.21 -36.77
C ARG A 505 -23.31 -3.13 -35.83
N VAL A 506 -23.30 -4.42 -36.15
CA VAL A 506 -22.46 -5.42 -35.47
C VAL A 506 -21.48 -5.95 -36.49
N ILE A 507 -20.20 -5.88 -36.18
CA ILE A 507 -19.12 -6.41 -37.02
C ILE A 507 -18.07 -7.14 -36.18
N ARG A 508 -17.30 -8.01 -36.81
CA ARG A 508 -16.11 -8.63 -36.23
C ARG A 508 -14.94 -8.50 -37.19
N LEU A 509 -13.86 -7.89 -36.72
CA LEU A 509 -12.58 -7.94 -37.40
C LEU A 509 -11.86 -9.23 -37.02
N HIS A 510 -11.33 -9.93 -38.01
CA HIS A 510 -10.41 -11.04 -37.82
C HIS A 510 -9.06 -10.59 -38.34
N ARG A 511 -8.02 -10.65 -37.51
CA ARG A 511 -6.67 -10.20 -37.80
C ARG A 511 -5.72 -11.38 -37.72
N PHE A 512 -4.83 -11.49 -38.69
CA PHE A 512 -3.94 -12.64 -38.85
C PHE A 512 -2.55 -12.20 -39.31
N ILE A 513 -1.54 -12.90 -38.79
CA ILE A 513 -0.15 -12.77 -39.22
C ILE A 513 0.28 -14.11 -39.82
N GLY A 514 0.84 -14.07 -41.02
CA GLY A 514 1.41 -15.24 -41.68
C GLY A 514 2.66 -14.90 -42.47
N ASP A 515 3.36 -15.94 -42.92
CA ASP A 515 4.70 -15.81 -43.51
C ASP A 515 4.75 -16.21 -45.00
N ASN A 516 3.66 -16.80 -45.52
CA ASN A 516 3.62 -17.31 -46.89
C ASN A 516 2.20 -17.32 -47.49
N VAL A 517 2.11 -17.53 -48.80
CA VAL A 517 0.83 -17.54 -49.53
C VAL A 517 -0.11 -18.65 -49.05
N SER A 518 0.42 -19.82 -48.66
CA SER A 518 -0.41 -20.93 -48.17
C SER A 518 -1.14 -20.56 -46.86
N GLU A 519 -0.47 -19.86 -45.96
CA GLU A 519 -1.08 -19.35 -44.72
C GLU A 519 -2.13 -18.26 -45.00
N LEU A 520 -1.90 -17.45 -46.04
CA LEU A 520 -2.87 -16.45 -46.49
C LEU A 520 -4.13 -17.11 -47.09
N GLU A 521 -3.97 -18.17 -47.88
CA GLU A 521 -5.08 -19.00 -48.39
C GLU A 521 -5.84 -19.66 -47.23
N ASP A 522 -5.12 -20.20 -46.26
CA ASP A 522 -5.70 -20.80 -45.06
C ASP A 522 -6.54 -19.82 -44.24
N PHE A 523 -6.08 -18.57 -44.10
CA PHE A 523 -6.83 -17.50 -43.45
C PHE A 523 -8.07 -17.10 -44.27
N ALA A 524 -7.96 -17.04 -45.59
CA ALA A 524 -9.09 -16.75 -46.47
C ALA A 524 -10.18 -17.83 -46.39
N GLU A 525 -9.78 -19.11 -46.37
CA GLU A 525 -10.71 -20.23 -46.16
C GLU A 525 -11.40 -20.17 -44.79
N TYR A 526 -10.65 -19.82 -43.75
CA TYR A 526 -11.21 -19.60 -42.42
C TYR A 526 -12.27 -18.50 -42.45
N LEU A 527 -11.94 -17.34 -43.04
CA LEU A 527 -12.87 -16.22 -43.16
C LEU A 527 -14.13 -16.57 -43.97
N LEU A 528 -14.02 -17.30 -45.08
CA LEU A 528 -15.17 -17.77 -45.86
C LEU A 528 -16.14 -18.63 -45.03
N LYS A 529 -15.61 -19.41 -44.07
CA LYS A 529 -16.43 -20.19 -43.14
C LYS A 529 -17.08 -19.28 -42.09
N GLU A 530 -16.32 -18.33 -41.55
CA GLU A 530 -16.84 -17.37 -40.56
C GLU A 530 -17.92 -16.46 -41.12
N GLN A 531 -17.83 -16.01 -42.38
CA GLN A 531 -18.86 -15.17 -43.03
C GLN A 531 -20.29 -15.78 -42.97
N LYS A 532 -20.41 -17.09 -42.76
CA LYS A 532 -21.70 -17.81 -42.66
C LYS A 532 -22.25 -17.88 -41.23
N LYS A 533 -21.45 -17.50 -40.23
CA LYS A 533 -21.82 -17.55 -38.81
C LYS A 533 -22.37 -16.20 -38.35
N SER A 534 -23.32 -16.24 -37.43
CA SER A 534 -23.77 -15.04 -36.71
C SER A 534 -22.71 -14.58 -35.71
N ILE A 535 -22.61 -13.27 -35.55
CA ILE A 535 -21.80 -12.63 -34.50
C ILE A 535 -22.71 -12.11 -33.39
N PRO A 536 -22.28 -12.18 -32.12
CA PRO A 536 -23.08 -11.69 -31.01
C PRO A 536 -23.15 -10.16 -31.02
N ASP A 537 -24.32 -9.62 -30.67
CA ASP A 537 -24.49 -8.21 -30.36
C ASP A 537 -23.97 -7.96 -28.94
N LEU A 538 -23.01 -7.05 -28.80
CA LEU A 538 -22.35 -6.84 -27.52
C LEU A 538 -23.24 -6.16 -26.49
N THR A 539 -24.38 -5.57 -26.89
CA THR A 539 -25.37 -5.04 -25.94
C THR A 539 -25.95 -6.14 -25.03
N ASP A 540 -25.93 -7.40 -25.47
CA ASP A 540 -26.37 -8.52 -24.63
C ASP A 540 -25.40 -8.79 -23.46
N TYR A 541 -24.12 -8.44 -23.59
CA TYR A 541 -23.12 -8.57 -22.52
C TYR A 541 -23.07 -7.36 -21.57
N THR A 542 -23.93 -6.37 -21.76
CA THR A 542 -24.02 -5.18 -20.87
C THR A 542 -25.05 -5.33 -19.76
N LYS A 543 -25.70 -6.49 -19.67
CA LYS A 543 -26.79 -6.78 -18.72
C LYS A 543 -26.32 -7.47 -17.42
N GLY A 544 -25.02 -7.62 -17.26
CA GLY A 544 -24.37 -8.34 -16.17
C GLY A 544 -24.20 -9.83 -16.45
N GLY A 545 -23.06 -10.38 -16.04
CA GLY A 545 -22.64 -11.75 -16.31
C GLY A 545 -22.96 -12.72 -15.18
N ASP A 546 -22.43 -13.94 -15.28
CA ASP A 546 -22.31 -14.80 -14.11
C ASP A 546 -21.17 -14.28 -13.22
N PRO A 547 -21.31 -14.26 -11.88
CA PRO A 547 -20.28 -13.73 -11.00
C PRO A 547 -19.03 -14.62 -11.04
N LEU A 548 -17.85 -14.02 -11.20
CA LEU A 548 -16.55 -14.67 -11.15
C LEU A 548 -16.20 -15.15 -9.73
N TRP A 549 -16.71 -14.48 -8.69
CA TRP A 549 -16.29 -14.68 -7.30
C TRP A 549 -17.44 -15.14 -6.40
N LYS A 550 -18.04 -16.29 -6.74
CA LYS A 550 -19.24 -16.84 -6.07
C LYS A 550 -19.05 -17.27 -4.58
N LYS A 551 -17.85 -17.24 -4.02
CA LYS A 551 -17.55 -17.80 -2.68
C LYS A 551 -17.51 -16.72 -1.60
N ASN A 552 -18.49 -16.73 -0.70
CA ASN A 552 -18.42 -15.93 0.52
C ASN A 552 -17.47 -16.57 1.55
N ILE A 553 -16.69 -15.74 2.23
CA ILE A 553 -15.75 -16.16 3.27
C ILE A 553 -16.31 -15.69 4.61
N THR A 554 -16.64 -16.65 5.47
CA THR A 554 -17.16 -16.38 6.81
C THR A 554 -16.03 -16.53 7.82
N ILE A 555 -15.79 -15.50 8.63
CA ILE A 555 -14.71 -15.50 9.61
C ILE A 555 -15.22 -14.86 10.90
N LYS A 556 -14.85 -15.45 12.03
CA LYS A 556 -15.14 -14.89 13.35
C LYS A 556 -14.09 -13.84 13.70
N GLY A 557 -14.56 -12.67 14.14
CA GLY A 557 -13.73 -11.62 14.70
C GLY A 557 -13.43 -11.81 16.18
N THR A 558 -12.67 -10.87 16.74
CA THR A 558 -12.26 -10.92 18.15
C THR A 558 -12.56 -9.59 18.81
N LEU A 559 -13.24 -9.62 19.96
CA LEU A 559 -13.54 -8.43 20.76
C LEU A 559 -12.41 -8.14 21.75
N ASP A 560 -12.29 -6.89 22.16
CA ASP A 560 -11.48 -6.45 23.31
C ASP A 560 -9.98 -6.88 23.23
N VAL A 561 -9.36 -6.75 22.05
CA VAL A 561 -7.96 -7.11 21.75
C VAL A 561 -6.98 -5.94 21.88
N GLY A 562 -7.34 -4.90 22.63
CA GLY A 562 -6.50 -3.73 22.81
C GLY A 562 -5.13 -4.09 23.40
N VAL A 563 -4.06 -3.69 22.73
CA VAL A 563 -2.69 -3.86 23.21
C VAL A 563 -2.04 -2.50 23.42
N PRO A 564 -1.20 -2.32 24.47
CA PRO A 564 -0.63 -1.03 24.79
C PRO A 564 0.45 -0.61 23.79
N ARG A 565 0.44 0.67 23.38
CA ARG A 565 1.54 1.27 22.59
C ARG A 565 2.73 1.63 23.46
N TYR A 566 3.89 1.84 22.83
CA TYR A 566 5.02 2.44 23.52
C TYR A 566 4.80 3.95 23.79
N ASP A 567 5.46 4.48 24.82
CA ASP A 567 5.47 5.92 25.11
C ASP A 567 6.48 6.65 24.19
N PRO A 568 6.10 7.73 23.47
CA PRO A 568 7.01 8.56 22.66
C PRO A 568 8.29 9.00 23.38
N GLN A 569 8.27 9.14 24.71
CA GLN A 569 9.48 9.42 25.51
C GLN A 569 10.57 8.35 25.35
N ASN A 570 10.18 7.13 25.01
CA ASN A 570 11.06 5.98 24.81
C ASN A 570 11.42 5.79 23.34
N TYR A 571 11.06 6.70 22.42
CA TYR A 571 11.25 6.53 20.97
C TYR A 571 12.67 6.13 20.56
N GLU A 572 13.69 6.71 21.21
CA GLU A 572 15.11 6.45 20.93
C GLU A 572 15.66 5.20 21.62
N LYS A 573 14.91 4.58 22.54
CA LYS A 573 15.36 3.37 23.24
C LYS A 573 15.25 2.15 22.33
N GLU A 574 16.29 1.32 22.34
CA GLU A 574 16.29 0.04 21.59
C GLU A 574 15.19 -0.91 22.09
N ASN A 575 14.89 -0.89 23.39
CA ASN A 575 13.83 -1.68 24.01
C ASN A 575 12.49 -0.93 24.12
N LYS A 576 12.19 0.06 23.26
CA LYS A 576 10.96 0.86 23.37
C LYS A 576 9.66 0.04 23.42
N THR A 577 9.65 -1.17 22.85
CA THR A 577 8.49 -2.08 22.83
C THR A 577 8.47 -3.09 23.99
N SER A 578 9.41 -3.02 24.94
CA SER A 578 9.37 -3.84 26.16
C SER A 578 8.29 -3.36 27.12
N ASN A 579 7.72 -4.28 27.92
CA ASN A 579 6.55 -4.02 28.77
C ASN A 579 6.70 -2.80 29.68
N GLU A 580 7.89 -2.53 30.21
CA GLU A 580 8.17 -1.38 31.09
C GLU A 580 8.16 -0.01 30.37
N ASN A 581 8.20 -0.01 29.04
CA ASN A 581 8.19 1.20 28.21
C ASN A 581 6.84 1.44 27.51
N LEU A 582 5.84 0.58 27.76
CA LEU A 582 4.48 0.68 27.21
C LEU A 582 3.58 1.58 28.07
N VAL A 583 2.62 2.24 27.43
CA VAL A 583 1.57 3.02 28.10
C VAL A 583 0.50 2.06 28.59
N GLU A 584 0.30 2.00 29.90
CA GLU A 584 -0.75 1.17 30.51
C GLU A 584 -2.13 1.56 29.98
N ILE A 585 -2.94 0.56 29.62
CA ILE A 585 -4.38 0.74 29.35
C ILE A 585 -5.10 0.52 30.69
N PRO A 586 -5.74 1.55 31.27
CA PRO A 586 -6.45 1.39 32.54
C PRO A 586 -7.56 0.32 32.44
N GLU A 587 -7.77 -0.45 33.51
CA GLU A 587 -8.82 -1.50 33.56
C GLU A 587 -10.23 -0.96 33.23
N ASN A 588 -10.52 0.28 33.63
CA ASN A 588 -11.79 0.97 33.36
C ASN A 588 -11.67 2.01 32.22
N TYR A 589 -10.79 1.80 31.25
CA TYR A 589 -10.68 2.67 30.09
C TYR A 589 -11.98 2.59 29.25
N PRO A 590 -12.61 3.72 28.88
CA PRO A 590 -13.96 3.71 28.30
C PRO A 590 -14.05 3.25 26.84
N TYR A 591 -12.90 2.90 26.24
CA TYR A 591 -12.82 2.43 24.86
C TYR A 591 -12.11 1.08 24.82
N VAL A 592 -12.54 0.23 23.90
CA VAL A 592 -11.92 -1.06 23.61
C VAL A 592 -11.64 -1.17 22.12
N VAL A 593 -10.76 -2.10 21.74
CA VAL A 593 -10.46 -2.37 20.33
C VAL A 593 -10.97 -3.76 19.97
N ASP A 594 -11.86 -3.83 19.00
CA ASP A 594 -12.28 -5.08 18.37
C ASP A 594 -11.53 -5.27 17.05
N ARG A 595 -11.23 -6.51 16.69
CA ARG A 595 -10.60 -6.88 15.42
C ARG A 595 -11.62 -7.50 14.48
N ILE A 596 -11.84 -6.81 13.36
CA ILE A 596 -12.63 -7.32 12.25
C ILE A 596 -11.69 -8.24 11.47
N PRO A 597 -12.06 -9.52 11.27
CA PRO A 597 -11.17 -10.47 10.62
C PRO A 597 -11.06 -10.13 9.14
N LEU A 598 -9.85 -10.15 8.59
CA LEU A 598 -9.61 -9.98 7.16
C LEU A 598 -9.55 -11.34 6.44
N PRO A 599 -10.00 -11.44 5.18
CA PRO A 599 -10.03 -12.69 4.42
C PRO A 599 -8.65 -13.08 3.86
N PHE A 600 -7.62 -13.16 4.72
CA PHE A 600 -6.26 -13.54 4.32
C PHE A 600 -6.21 -14.92 3.65
N ASN A 601 -6.94 -15.90 4.21
CA ASN A 601 -7.16 -17.19 3.57
C ASN A 601 -8.38 -17.11 2.64
N ASN A 602 -8.13 -16.87 1.37
CA ASN A 602 -9.16 -16.76 0.33
C ASN A 602 -8.81 -17.65 -0.89
N PRO A 603 -9.82 -18.11 -1.67
CA PRO A 603 -9.59 -19.03 -2.78
C PRO A 603 -8.87 -18.39 -3.98
N TRP A 604 -8.77 -17.07 -4.04
CA TRP A 604 -8.18 -16.31 -5.16
C TRP A 604 -6.73 -15.94 -4.91
N ASN A 605 -6.18 -16.34 -3.75
CA ASN A 605 -4.83 -15.97 -3.33
C ASN A 605 -4.59 -14.44 -3.38
N SER A 606 -5.65 -13.65 -3.16
CA SER A 606 -5.57 -12.19 -3.09
C SER A 606 -4.81 -11.80 -1.82
N TRP A 607 -3.75 -11.01 -1.99
CA TRP A 607 -2.93 -10.54 -0.88
C TRP A 607 -3.61 -9.34 -0.19
N ILE A 608 -4.31 -9.63 0.92
CA ILE A 608 -5.15 -8.63 1.60
C ILE A 608 -4.30 -7.55 2.29
N ARG A 609 -4.31 -6.34 1.72
CA ARG A 609 -3.63 -5.15 2.25
C ARG A 609 -4.57 -3.93 2.14
N PRO A 610 -5.38 -3.62 3.15
CA PRO A 610 -6.42 -2.58 3.12
C PRO A 610 -5.91 -1.15 2.88
N SER A 611 -6.24 -0.55 1.74
CA SER A 611 -5.78 0.79 1.32
C SER A 611 -6.86 1.89 1.42
N GLY A 612 -8.13 1.50 1.43
CA GLY A 612 -9.29 2.40 1.53
C GLY A 612 -10.53 1.65 2.01
N PHE A 613 -11.46 2.34 2.68
CA PHE A 613 -12.77 1.77 2.99
C PHE A 613 -13.81 2.86 3.26
N ASP A 614 -15.09 2.50 3.15
CA ASP A 614 -16.23 3.32 3.57
C ASP A 614 -17.41 2.41 3.95
N PHE A 615 -18.49 3.01 4.46
CA PHE A 615 -19.70 2.28 4.86
C PHE A 615 -20.89 2.59 3.96
N PHE A 616 -21.67 1.55 3.67
CA PHE A 616 -23.03 1.71 3.16
C PHE A 616 -23.94 2.27 4.26
N PRO A 617 -25.08 2.91 3.89
CA PRO A 617 -26.06 3.40 4.87
C PRO A 617 -26.63 2.31 5.80
N ASP A 618 -26.59 1.04 5.38
CA ASP A 618 -27.04 -0.11 6.16
C ASP A 618 -25.97 -0.69 7.11
N GLY A 619 -24.78 -0.09 7.16
CA GLY A 619 -23.68 -0.51 8.03
C GLY A 619 -22.75 -1.57 7.44
N ARG A 620 -23.03 -2.10 6.24
CA ARG A 620 -22.04 -2.91 5.51
C ARG A 620 -20.80 -2.09 5.19
N LEU A 621 -19.64 -2.72 5.22
CA LEU A 621 -18.36 -2.09 4.92
C LEU A 621 -17.92 -2.47 3.51
N VAL A 622 -17.38 -1.51 2.75
CA VAL A 622 -16.67 -1.77 1.50
C VAL A 622 -15.21 -1.36 1.65
N MET A 623 -14.28 -2.20 1.21
CA MET A 623 -12.84 -2.05 1.39
C MET A 623 -12.10 -2.27 0.09
N SER A 624 -11.14 -1.39 -0.23
CA SER A 624 -10.15 -1.62 -1.27
C SER A 624 -8.84 -2.19 -0.71
N THR A 625 -8.15 -2.99 -1.52
CA THR A 625 -6.80 -3.47 -1.24
C THR A 625 -5.78 -2.75 -2.12
N TYR A 626 -4.54 -2.61 -1.64
CA TYR A 626 -3.42 -2.10 -2.45
C TYR A 626 -3.25 -2.90 -3.76
N MET A 627 -3.68 -4.16 -3.79
CA MET A 627 -3.60 -5.04 -4.96
C MET A 627 -4.69 -4.81 -6.01
N GLY A 628 -5.63 -3.89 -5.80
CA GLY A 628 -6.67 -3.62 -6.80
C GLY A 628 -8.01 -4.33 -6.56
N ASP A 629 -8.18 -4.99 -5.40
CA ASP A 629 -9.41 -5.70 -5.06
C ASP A 629 -10.38 -4.82 -4.29
N ILE A 630 -11.68 -5.09 -4.46
CA ILE A 630 -12.74 -4.50 -3.66
C ILE A 630 -13.56 -5.61 -3.00
N TRP A 631 -13.79 -5.44 -1.71
CA TRP A 631 -14.47 -6.40 -0.87
C TRP A 631 -15.59 -5.75 -0.08
N ILE A 632 -16.73 -6.44 0.04
CA ILE A 632 -17.80 -6.06 0.97
C ILE A 632 -17.77 -7.00 2.17
N ALA A 633 -17.86 -6.43 3.37
CA ALA A 633 -18.10 -7.14 4.61
C ALA A 633 -19.52 -6.88 5.13
N ASN A 634 -20.20 -7.97 5.48
CA ASN A 634 -21.48 -7.97 6.19
C ASN A 634 -21.33 -8.71 7.53
N GLY A 635 -22.29 -8.56 8.45
CA GLY A 635 -22.25 -9.21 9.77
C GLY A 635 -21.27 -8.56 10.75
N ILE A 636 -20.92 -7.29 10.53
CA ILE A 636 -20.12 -6.51 11.48
C ILE A 636 -21.06 -5.96 12.56
N ASP A 637 -21.33 -6.79 13.56
CA ASP A 637 -22.18 -6.48 14.71
C ASP A 637 -21.39 -6.41 16.03
N ASP A 638 -22.09 -6.40 17.17
CA ASP A 638 -21.46 -6.36 18.49
C ASP A 638 -20.74 -7.66 18.86
N THR A 639 -21.01 -8.77 18.18
CA THR A 639 -20.42 -10.09 18.49
C THR A 639 -19.26 -10.45 17.57
N LEU A 640 -19.25 -9.92 16.34
CA LEU A 640 -18.35 -10.29 15.25
C LEU A 640 -18.30 -11.81 15.00
N SER A 641 -19.39 -12.53 15.28
CA SER A 641 -19.41 -13.99 15.24
C SER A 641 -19.46 -14.58 13.83
N ASP A 642 -20.04 -13.84 12.87
CA ASP A 642 -20.35 -14.30 11.52
C ASP A 642 -20.05 -13.20 10.47
N VAL A 643 -18.82 -12.68 10.45
CA VAL A 643 -18.40 -11.66 9.47
C VAL A 643 -18.22 -12.31 8.10
N LYS A 644 -18.98 -11.86 7.11
CA LYS A 644 -19.02 -12.42 5.75
C LYS A 644 -18.38 -11.46 4.76
N TRP A 645 -17.30 -11.92 4.13
CA TRP A 645 -16.60 -11.22 3.06
C TRP A 645 -17.00 -11.75 1.69
N GLN A 646 -17.31 -10.83 0.78
CA GLN A 646 -17.51 -11.07 -0.64
C GLN A 646 -16.54 -10.18 -1.43
N ARG A 647 -15.79 -10.75 -2.37
CA ARG A 647 -15.03 -9.97 -3.35
C ARG A 647 -15.99 -9.53 -4.43
N ILE A 648 -16.02 -8.23 -4.73
CA ILE A 648 -16.96 -7.66 -5.71
C ILE A 648 -16.28 -7.11 -6.96
N ALA A 649 -14.97 -6.86 -6.88
CA ALA A 649 -14.18 -6.35 -8.00
C ALA A 649 -12.67 -6.66 -7.82
N THR A 650 -11.94 -6.58 -8.93
CA THR A 650 -10.47 -6.70 -8.98
C THR A 650 -9.90 -5.88 -10.14
N GLY A 651 -8.58 -5.83 -10.23
CA GLY A 651 -7.87 -5.29 -11.40
C GLY A 651 -7.78 -3.76 -11.41
N LEU A 652 -8.11 -3.10 -10.30
CA LEU A 652 -8.04 -1.65 -10.17
C LEU A 652 -6.60 -1.16 -9.95
N TYR A 653 -6.30 0.04 -10.47
CA TYR A 653 -4.94 0.59 -10.42
C TYR A 653 -4.68 1.35 -9.10
N ASP A 654 -4.00 0.69 -8.16
CA ASP A 654 -3.59 1.24 -6.86
C ASP A 654 -4.72 1.97 -6.11
N PRO A 655 -5.82 1.30 -5.73
CA PRO A 655 -7.01 1.96 -5.21
C PRO A 655 -6.81 2.40 -3.74
N PHE A 656 -6.41 3.65 -3.50
CA PHE A 656 -6.11 4.20 -2.17
C PHE A 656 -7.23 5.06 -1.55
N GLY A 657 -8.41 5.08 -2.17
CA GLY A 657 -9.59 5.79 -1.68
C GLY A 657 -10.89 5.07 -2.05
N VAL A 658 -11.83 5.00 -1.11
CA VAL A 658 -13.18 4.47 -1.31
C VAL A 658 -14.19 5.43 -0.71
N LYS A 659 -15.28 5.68 -1.43
CA LYS A 659 -16.41 6.48 -0.96
C LYS A 659 -17.73 5.86 -1.41
N VAL A 660 -18.66 5.68 -0.47
CA VAL A 660 -20.04 5.32 -0.82
C VAL A 660 -20.88 6.59 -0.92
N VAL A 661 -21.48 6.82 -2.09
CA VAL A 661 -22.35 7.97 -2.36
C VAL A 661 -23.68 7.45 -2.87
N LYS A 662 -24.77 7.71 -2.13
CA LYS A 662 -26.12 7.24 -2.46
C LYS A 662 -26.20 5.72 -2.69
N GLY A 663 -25.42 4.94 -1.94
CA GLY A 663 -25.36 3.48 -2.05
C GLY A 663 -24.47 2.95 -3.19
N GLU A 664 -23.88 3.83 -3.99
CA GLU A 664 -22.93 3.45 -5.05
C GLU A 664 -21.47 3.56 -4.55
N VAL A 665 -20.61 2.69 -5.04
CA VAL A 665 -19.19 2.61 -4.63
C VAL A 665 -18.30 3.34 -5.64
N TYR A 666 -17.63 4.40 -5.17
CA TYR A 666 -16.62 5.14 -5.91
C TYR A 666 -15.23 4.82 -5.36
N VAL A 667 -14.27 4.62 -6.25
CA VAL A 667 -12.89 4.25 -5.90
C VAL A 667 -11.92 5.19 -6.59
N THR A 668 -11.04 5.83 -5.81
CA THR A 668 -9.89 6.57 -6.37
C THR A 668 -8.80 5.58 -6.73
N CYS A 669 -8.48 5.52 -8.02
CA CYS A 669 -7.32 4.84 -8.58
C CYS A 669 -6.28 5.87 -8.99
N ARG A 670 -5.09 5.40 -9.35
CA ARG A 670 -3.99 6.27 -9.80
C ARG A 670 -4.36 7.10 -11.05
N ASP A 671 -5.19 6.54 -11.93
CA ASP A 671 -5.48 7.14 -13.23
C ASP A 671 -6.91 7.66 -13.38
N ARG A 672 -7.80 7.39 -12.42
CA ARG A 672 -9.24 7.71 -12.52
C ARG A 672 -9.97 7.54 -11.20
N ILE A 673 -11.21 8.05 -11.15
CA ILE A 673 -12.23 7.59 -10.21
C ILE A 673 -13.10 6.57 -10.94
N VAL A 674 -13.20 5.36 -10.38
CA VAL A 674 -14.06 4.28 -10.90
C VAL A 674 -15.34 4.20 -10.08
N LEU A 675 -16.49 4.18 -10.75
CA LEU A 675 -17.78 3.84 -10.17
C LEU A 675 -18.07 2.37 -10.48
N LEU A 676 -18.23 1.56 -9.44
CA LEU A 676 -18.51 0.12 -9.56
C LEU A 676 -20.01 -0.10 -9.57
N LYS A 677 -20.52 -0.75 -10.63
CA LYS A 677 -21.95 -1.06 -10.78
C LYS A 677 -22.18 -2.55 -10.91
N ASP A 678 -22.99 -3.05 -9.99
CA ASP A 678 -23.70 -4.33 -10.10
C ASP A 678 -25.00 -4.07 -10.88
N ILE A 679 -25.12 -4.64 -12.08
CA ILE A 679 -26.23 -4.38 -13.00
C ILE A 679 -27.32 -5.43 -12.83
N ASN A 680 -26.94 -6.68 -12.53
CA ASN A 680 -27.86 -7.81 -12.42
C ASN A 680 -28.30 -8.12 -10.97
N GLY A 681 -27.70 -7.48 -9.97
CA GLY A 681 -28.01 -7.62 -8.55
C GLY A 681 -27.41 -8.87 -7.88
N ASP A 682 -26.36 -9.47 -8.45
CA ASP A 682 -25.74 -10.69 -7.92
C ASP A 682 -24.64 -10.43 -6.86
N GLY A 683 -24.34 -9.15 -6.60
CA GLY A 683 -23.35 -8.70 -5.63
C GLY A 683 -21.94 -8.56 -6.20
N GLU A 684 -21.72 -8.76 -7.51
CA GLU A 684 -20.45 -8.52 -8.19
C GLU A 684 -20.51 -7.28 -9.10
N THR A 685 -19.37 -6.69 -9.41
CA THR A 685 -19.29 -5.54 -10.32
C THR A 685 -19.32 -6.01 -11.77
N ASP A 686 -20.41 -5.70 -12.46
CA ASP A 686 -20.56 -5.93 -13.90
C ASP A 686 -19.95 -4.81 -14.75
N PHE A 687 -19.98 -3.55 -14.26
CA PHE A 687 -19.50 -2.40 -15.01
C PHE A 687 -18.58 -1.51 -14.17
N TYR A 688 -17.33 -1.44 -14.62
CA TYR A 688 -16.27 -0.58 -14.10
C TYR A 688 -16.35 0.76 -14.83
N HIS A 689 -17.26 1.61 -14.38
CA HIS A 689 -17.53 2.90 -15.01
C HIS A 689 -16.40 3.88 -14.73
N SER A 690 -15.78 4.41 -15.78
CA SER A 690 -14.78 5.46 -15.72
C SER A 690 -15.46 6.81 -15.43
N PHE A 691 -15.84 7.05 -14.18
CA PHE A 691 -16.58 8.23 -13.76
C PHE A 691 -15.82 9.54 -14.02
N PHE A 692 -14.51 9.53 -13.78
CA PHE A 692 -13.62 10.66 -14.05
C PHE A 692 -12.22 10.13 -14.39
N ALA A 693 -11.62 10.55 -15.50
CA ALA A 693 -10.24 10.22 -15.84
C ALA A 693 -9.29 11.35 -15.39
N ASP A 694 -8.23 11.00 -14.67
CA ASP A 694 -7.23 11.95 -14.21
C ASP A 694 -6.54 12.62 -15.42
N SER A 695 -6.30 13.92 -15.32
CA SER A 695 -5.71 14.71 -16.40
C SER A 695 -4.24 14.40 -16.64
N ASP A 696 -3.55 13.87 -15.63
CA ASP A 696 -2.14 13.52 -15.74
C ASP A 696 -1.72 12.41 -14.78
N VAL A 697 -1.31 11.27 -15.34
CA VAL A 697 -1.06 10.04 -14.61
C VAL A 697 0.43 9.77 -14.49
N SER A 698 0.96 9.78 -13.27
CA SER A 698 2.36 9.45 -13.03
C SER A 698 2.66 7.96 -13.25
N ASN A 699 3.72 7.70 -14.01
CA ASN A 699 4.24 6.37 -14.30
C ASN A 699 5.35 5.89 -13.33
N VAL A 700 5.53 6.55 -12.17
CA VAL A 700 6.52 6.12 -11.18
C VAL A 700 5.91 5.00 -10.32
N PRO A 701 6.43 3.77 -10.31
CA PRO A 701 5.74 2.62 -9.69
C PRO A 701 5.32 2.81 -8.23
N VAL A 702 6.07 3.57 -7.45
CA VAL A 702 5.86 3.73 -6.00
C VAL A 702 5.73 5.20 -5.59
N GLN A 703 5.00 5.44 -4.51
CA GLN A 703 4.79 6.75 -3.85
C GLN A 703 4.02 7.80 -4.68
N ALA A 704 3.86 7.61 -5.99
CA ALA A 704 3.01 8.41 -6.87
C ALA A 704 1.54 7.94 -6.86
N PHE A 705 0.94 7.81 -5.68
CA PHE A 705 -0.46 7.39 -5.55
C PHE A 705 -1.41 8.61 -5.52
N ASN A 706 -2.65 8.37 -5.95
CA ASN A 706 -3.78 9.22 -5.61
C ASN A 706 -4.39 8.69 -4.31
N TYR A 707 -4.28 9.45 -3.22
CA TYR A 707 -4.69 9.01 -1.90
C TYR A 707 -6.08 9.51 -1.50
N SER A 708 -6.79 8.67 -0.74
CA SER A 708 -8.10 8.97 -0.16
C SER A 708 -9.20 9.22 -1.20
N LEU A 709 -10.43 9.32 -0.70
CA LEU A 709 -11.57 9.82 -1.43
C LEU A 709 -12.57 10.37 -0.42
N GLN A 710 -12.90 11.65 -0.54
CA GLN A 710 -13.85 12.33 0.32
C GLN A 710 -14.92 13.00 -0.53
N THR A 711 -16.07 13.31 0.07
CA THR A 711 -17.10 14.12 -0.57
C THR A 711 -17.52 15.27 0.33
N ASP A 712 -17.59 16.47 -0.22
CA ASP A 712 -18.16 17.62 0.48
C ASP A 712 -19.71 17.59 0.47
N SER A 713 -20.34 18.51 1.21
CA SER A 713 -21.81 18.62 1.26
C SER A 713 -22.47 18.93 -0.08
N LYS A 714 -21.72 19.38 -1.09
CA LYS A 714 -22.20 19.63 -2.46
C LYS A 714 -22.06 18.41 -3.38
N GLY A 715 -21.43 17.33 -2.89
CA GLY A 715 -21.18 16.10 -3.62
C GLY A 715 -19.95 16.14 -4.50
N ASN A 716 -19.05 17.12 -4.34
CA ASN A 716 -17.77 17.10 -5.06
C ASN A 716 -16.86 16.03 -4.43
N PHE A 717 -16.09 15.34 -5.27
CA PHE A 717 -15.10 14.36 -4.83
C PHE A 717 -13.75 15.04 -4.59
N ILE A 718 -13.04 14.67 -3.53
CA ILE A 718 -11.76 15.28 -3.15
C ILE A 718 -10.74 14.18 -2.83
N TYR A 719 -9.55 14.27 -3.45
CA TYR A 719 -8.41 13.38 -3.21
C TYR A 719 -7.09 14.15 -3.30
N SER A 720 -5.99 13.54 -2.87
CA SER A 720 -4.64 14.13 -2.92
C SER A 720 -3.73 13.37 -3.90
N LYS A 721 -2.89 14.09 -4.64
CA LYS A 721 -1.83 13.53 -5.49
C LYS A 721 -0.49 13.55 -4.76
N GLY A 722 0.34 12.53 -4.98
CA GLY A 722 1.74 12.55 -4.57
C GLY A 722 2.51 13.71 -5.23
N GLY A 723 3.51 14.26 -4.55
CA GLY A 723 4.33 15.36 -5.07
C GLY A 723 5.79 15.01 -5.27
N GLU A 724 6.43 14.36 -4.30
CA GLU A 724 7.77 13.78 -4.50
C GLU A 724 7.65 12.39 -5.11
N PHE A 725 8.64 12.02 -5.92
CA PHE A 725 8.69 10.74 -6.63
C PHE A 725 7.55 10.55 -7.65
N THR A 726 7.05 11.65 -8.20
CA THR A 726 6.07 11.60 -9.27
C THR A 726 6.63 12.15 -10.58
N HIS A 727 5.91 11.87 -11.65
CA HIS A 727 6.21 12.30 -13.00
C HIS A 727 4.89 12.67 -13.65
N ASP A 728 4.38 13.83 -13.27
CA ASP A 728 3.14 14.47 -13.71
C ASP A 728 3.27 16.00 -13.56
N ASP A 729 2.33 16.74 -14.15
CA ASP A 729 2.28 18.21 -14.22
C ASP A 729 1.53 18.83 -13.02
N GLU A 730 0.91 18.00 -12.17
CA GLU A 730 0.17 18.40 -10.97
C GLU A 730 0.73 17.75 -9.68
N PRO A 731 2.08 17.75 -9.46
CA PRO A 731 2.69 17.05 -8.34
C PRO A 731 2.28 17.72 -7.03
N GLY A 732 1.71 16.95 -6.10
CA GLY A 732 1.39 17.44 -4.77
C GLY A 732 0.19 18.39 -4.76
N HIS A 733 -0.82 18.14 -5.61
CA HIS A 733 -2.08 18.88 -5.65
C HIS A 733 -3.18 18.19 -4.84
N ILE A 734 -4.09 18.99 -4.29
CA ILE A 734 -5.38 18.52 -3.76
C ILE A 734 -6.43 18.75 -4.84
N ILE A 735 -6.96 17.67 -5.40
CA ILE A 735 -7.88 17.71 -6.53
C ILE A 735 -9.31 17.66 -6.02
N GLN A 736 -10.16 18.53 -6.57
CA GLN A 736 -11.61 18.45 -6.43
C GLN A 736 -12.25 18.17 -7.78
N VAL A 737 -13.07 17.13 -7.86
CA VAL A 737 -13.84 16.74 -9.03
C VAL A 737 -15.32 17.05 -8.78
N SER A 738 -16.00 17.61 -9.78
CA SER A 738 -17.43 17.94 -9.71
C SER A 738 -18.31 16.70 -9.49
N PRO A 739 -19.55 16.85 -8.97
CA PRO A 739 -20.40 15.70 -8.64
C PRO A 739 -20.83 14.87 -9.86
N ASP A 740 -20.67 15.44 -11.06
CA ASP A 740 -20.94 14.77 -12.34
C ASP A 740 -19.68 14.21 -13.02
N GLY A 741 -18.50 14.33 -12.39
CA GLY A 741 -17.24 13.80 -12.92
C GLY A 741 -16.66 14.57 -14.11
N LYS A 742 -17.23 15.72 -14.49
CA LYS A 742 -16.86 16.40 -15.75
C LYS A 742 -15.80 17.49 -15.61
N LYS A 743 -15.55 17.97 -14.40
CA LYS A 743 -14.61 19.07 -14.14
C LYS A 743 -13.75 18.74 -12.94
N GLN A 744 -12.47 19.06 -13.06
CA GLN A 744 -11.56 19.10 -11.92
C GLN A 744 -11.07 20.53 -11.67
N ILE A 745 -10.69 20.81 -10.43
CA ILE A 745 -9.90 21.97 -10.04
C ILE A 745 -8.84 21.56 -9.02
N SER A 746 -7.69 22.23 -9.04
CA SER A 746 -6.74 22.18 -7.93
C SER A 746 -7.20 23.13 -6.82
N LEU A 747 -7.41 22.58 -5.61
CA LEU A 747 -7.78 23.35 -4.43
C LEU A 747 -6.56 23.97 -3.75
N ALA A 748 -5.45 23.25 -3.69
CA ALA A 748 -4.22 23.67 -3.03
C ALA A 748 -3.04 22.86 -3.56
N ILE A 749 -1.83 23.39 -3.37
CA ILE A 749 -0.59 22.84 -3.89
C ILE A 749 0.49 22.75 -2.81
N GLY A 750 1.63 22.14 -3.13
CA GLY A 750 2.80 22.10 -2.25
C GLY A 750 2.74 20.98 -1.22
N PHE A 751 2.19 19.82 -1.59
CA PHE A 751 2.24 18.60 -0.79
C PHE A 751 3.30 17.64 -1.31
N ARG A 752 3.97 16.91 -0.42
CA ARG A 752 5.06 15.99 -0.78
C ARG A 752 4.56 14.56 -0.97
N THR A 753 4.01 13.95 0.07
CA THR A 753 3.40 12.60 0.04
C THR A 753 2.17 12.62 0.96
N PRO A 754 1.08 13.29 0.55
CA PRO A 754 -0.08 13.53 1.41
C PRO A 754 -0.99 12.31 1.53
N ASN A 755 -0.71 11.41 2.48
CA ASN A 755 -1.43 10.14 2.62
C ASN A 755 -2.89 10.30 3.08
N GLY A 756 -3.23 11.40 3.77
CA GLY A 756 -4.54 11.56 4.39
C GLY A 756 -5.28 12.81 3.96
N VAL A 757 -6.54 12.64 3.53
CA VAL A 757 -7.51 13.72 3.35
C VAL A 757 -8.72 13.45 4.24
N THR A 758 -9.10 14.43 5.05
CA THR A 758 -10.22 14.37 6.01
C THR A 758 -11.15 15.55 5.82
N LEU A 759 -12.45 15.30 5.78
CA LEU A 759 -13.48 16.34 5.75
C LEU A 759 -14.06 16.52 7.16
N GLY A 760 -14.11 17.77 7.61
CA GLY A 760 -14.76 18.17 8.85
C GLY A 760 -16.28 18.38 8.66
N PRO A 761 -17.04 18.54 9.76
CA PRO A 761 -18.49 18.71 9.72
C PRO A 761 -18.99 19.96 8.96
N LYS A 762 -18.09 20.91 8.67
CA LYS A 762 -18.37 22.15 7.93
C LYS A 762 -17.72 22.18 6.54
N ASP A 763 -17.37 21.02 6.00
CA ASP A 763 -16.55 20.86 4.78
C ASP A 763 -15.13 21.46 4.90
N ASP A 764 -14.63 21.67 6.12
CA ASP A 764 -13.23 22.00 6.35
C ASP A 764 -12.35 20.82 5.91
N ILE A 765 -11.35 21.06 5.07
CA ILE A 765 -10.48 20.02 4.54
C ILE A 765 -9.18 19.99 5.34
N TYR A 766 -8.86 18.84 5.92
CA TYR A 766 -7.59 18.59 6.59
C TYR A 766 -6.75 17.63 5.77
N VAL A 767 -5.48 17.98 5.55
CA VAL A 767 -4.54 17.13 4.80
C VAL A 767 -3.30 16.89 5.62
N SER A 768 -2.96 15.62 5.83
CA SER A 768 -1.70 15.23 6.42
C SER A 768 -0.60 15.12 5.36
N ASP A 769 0.64 15.35 5.75
CA ASP A 769 1.79 15.20 4.85
C ASP A 769 3.03 14.71 5.59
N ASN A 770 3.92 14.02 4.88
CA ASN A 770 5.08 13.38 5.47
C ASN A 770 6.36 14.21 5.30
N GLN A 771 7.22 14.14 6.31
CA GLN A 771 8.54 14.75 6.33
C GLN A 771 9.42 14.28 5.16
N GLY A 772 10.18 15.21 4.59
CA GLY A 772 11.23 14.97 3.61
C GLY A 772 11.73 16.28 3.02
N ARG A 773 12.11 16.30 1.74
CA ARG A 773 12.59 17.54 1.11
C ARG A 773 11.53 18.63 1.17
N TRP A 774 11.94 19.84 1.56
CA TRP A 774 11.04 20.98 1.75
C TRP A 774 9.94 20.76 2.81
N MET A 775 9.92 19.62 3.50
CA MET A 775 8.94 19.23 4.52
C MET A 775 9.68 18.96 5.83
N PRO A 776 9.85 19.97 6.69
CA PRO A 776 10.76 19.88 7.85
C PRO A 776 10.38 18.81 8.87
N ALA A 777 9.09 18.58 9.06
CA ALA A 777 8.51 17.50 9.87
C ALA A 777 7.19 17.04 9.22
N ASN A 778 6.60 15.95 9.74
CA ASN A 778 5.25 15.57 9.34
C ASN A 778 4.26 16.61 9.87
N LYS A 779 3.06 16.69 9.31
CA LYS A 779 2.11 17.74 9.70
C LYS A 779 0.68 17.41 9.36
N ILE A 780 -0.24 18.16 9.96
CA ILE A 780 -1.64 18.25 9.54
C ILE A 780 -1.94 19.71 9.18
N ASN A 781 -2.50 19.91 7.99
CA ASN A 781 -2.81 21.23 7.44
C ASN A 781 -4.33 21.44 7.42
N LEU A 782 -4.79 22.66 7.67
CA LEU A 782 -6.15 23.09 7.35
C LEU A 782 -6.12 23.80 5.98
N ILE A 783 -6.84 23.25 5.01
CA ILE A 783 -6.71 23.67 3.61
C ILE A 783 -7.48 24.94 3.31
N ARG A 784 -6.80 25.90 2.69
CA ARG A 784 -7.36 27.11 2.11
C ARG A 784 -7.21 27.05 0.59
N LYS A 785 -8.26 27.46 -0.12
CA LYS A 785 -8.25 27.45 -1.59
C LYS A 785 -7.14 28.36 -2.12
N GLY A 786 -6.31 27.83 -3.02
CA GLY A 786 -5.13 28.51 -3.58
C GLY A 786 -3.95 28.59 -2.62
N GLY A 787 -3.96 27.82 -1.52
CA GLY A 787 -2.86 27.76 -0.57
C GLY A 787 -1.68 26.93 -1.06
N PHE A 788 -0.49 27.25 -0.55
CA PHE A 788 0.76 26.54 -0.81
C PHE A 788 1.32 25.99 0.49
N TYR A 789 1.46 24.66 0.57
CA TYR A 789 1.80 23.98 1.81
C TYR A 789 3.27 23.58 1.89
N GLY A 790 4.16 24.15 1.08
CA GLY A 790 5.60 24.18 1.35
C GLY A 790 6.47 23.21 0.55
N TYR A 791 5.93 22.14 -0.04
CA TYR A 791 6.74 21.25 -0.88
C TYR A 791 7.03 21.92 -2.22
N ILE A 792 8.31 22.02 -2.59
CA ILE A 792 8.73 22.54 -3.89
C ILE A 792 9.17 21.34 -4.75
N PRO A 793 8.42 21.00 -5.82
CA PRO A 793 8.78 19.90 -6.72
C PRO A 793 10.14 20.18 -7.37
N SER A 794 11.10 19.24 -7.32
CA SER A 794 12.43 19.41 -7.92
C SER A 794 12.58 18.62 -9.22
N VAL A 795 12.89 19.26 -10.35
CA VAL A 795 13.02 18.54 -11.65
C VAL A 795 14.41 17.92 -11.88
N LYS A 796 15.46 18.26 -11.10
CA LYS A 796 16.76 17.53 -11.12
C LYS A 796 17.44 17.53 -9.74
N ARG A 797 18.05 16.39 -9.36
CA ARG A 797 18.88 16.26 -8.14
C ARG A 797 20.04 17.28 -8.16
N GLY A 798 20.14 18.12 -7.13
CA GLY A 798 21.40 18.81 -6.76
C GLY A 798 21.50 20.32 -7.02
N ASN A 799 20.41 21.05 -7.33
CA ASN A 799 20.51 22.48 -7.65
C ASN A 799 19.30 23.31 -7.17
N THR A 800 18.95 23.28 -5.87
CA THR A 800 17.81 24.04 -5.34
C THR A 800 18.08 24.73 -4.01
N SER A 801 18.76 25.88 -4.02
CA SER A 801 18.62 26.84 -2.91
C SER A 801 17.39 27.73 -3.14
N PRO A 802 16.65 28.15 -2.08
CA PRO A 802 15.61 29.16 -2.23
C PRO A 802 16.22 30.42 -2.86
N GLY A 803 15.62 30.90 -3.96
CA GLY A 803 16.09 32.09 -4.67
C GLY A 803 17.02 31.88 -5.87
N ARG A 804 17.23 30.65 -6.39
CA ARG A 804 17.86 30.47 -7.70
C ARG A 804 16.95 29.80 -8.73
N SER A 805 16.69 30.60 -9.75
CA SER A 805 16.00 30.30 -10.99
C SER A 805 16.95 29.49 -11.89
N GLU A 806 16.55 28.30 -12.38
CA GLU A 806 16.59 27.99 -13.83
C GLU A 806 15.99 26.61 -14.18
N TYR A 807 14.91 26.70 -14.98
CA TYR A 807 14.23 25.69 -15.81
C TYR A 807 13.54 24.50 -15.12
N SER A 808 12.20 24.52 -15.22
CA SER A 808 11.16 23.50 -14.95
C SER A 808 10.50 23.36 -13.57
N LEU A 809 10.95 24.05 -12.52
CA LEU A 809 10.23 24.09 -11.21
C LEU A 809 8.92 24.90 -11.23
N ARG A 810 8.61 25.58 -12.35
CA ARG A 810 7.77 26.80 -12.37
C ARG A 810 6.31 26.61 -12.79
N ALA A 811 6.03 25.70 -13.72
CA ALA A 811 4.66 25.39 -14.14
C ALA A 811 3.80 24.68 -13.06
N PRO A 812 4.32 23.72 -12.27
CA PRO A 812 3.49 22.97 -11.32
C PRO A 812 3.12 23.72 -10.03
N LEU A 813 3.72 24.88 -9.77
CA LEU A 813 3.42 25.75 -8.62
C LEU A 813 2.46 26.92 -8.96
N ALA A 814 2.08 27.07 -10.23
CA ALA A 814 1.24 28.18 -10.67
C ALA A 814 -0.14 28.12 -10.01
N SER A 815 -0.45 29.11 -9.18
CA SER A 815 -1.79 29.32 -8.63
C SER A 815 -2.12 30.80 -8.61
N ALA A 816 -3.38 31.16 -8.36
CA ALA A 816 -3.80 32.57 -8.30
C ALA A 816 -2.97 33.43 -7.32
N ASN A 817 -2.36 32.80 -6.30
CA ASN A 817 -1.58 33.48 -5.27
C ASN A 817 -0.05 33.33 -5.45
N TYR A 818 0.41 32.44 -6.34
CA TYR A 818 1.82 32.14 -6.57
C TYR A 818 2.07 32.11 -8.10
N PRO A 819 2.44 33.26 -8.71
CA PRO A 819 2.67 33.35 -10.14
C PRO A 819 3.95 32.58 -10.57
N GLU A 820 3.97 32.13 -11.84
CA GLU A 820 4.97 31.22 -12.42
C GLU A 820 6.44 31.69 -12.30
N ASP A 821 6.67 32.97 -12.03
CA ASP A 821 7.96 33.64 -12.08
C ASP A 821 8.66 33.81 -10.72
N ILE A 822 8.01 33.49 -9.59
CA ILE A 822 8.55 33.72 -8.23
C ILE A 822 8.51 32.44 -7.39
N LEU A 823 9.68 31.99 -6.90
CA LEU A 823 9.73 30.92 -5.88
C LEU A 823 9.12 31.44 -4.58
N PRO A 824 8.21 30.70 -3.92
CA PRO A 824 7.64 31.13 -2.65
C PRO A 824 8.73 31.37 -1.59
N GLU A 825 8.69 32.53 -0.94
CA GLU A 825 9.57 32.83 0.21
C GLU A 825 9.03 32.23 1.52
N THR A 826 7.78 31.77 1.51
CA THR A 826 7.08 31.17 2.64
C THR A 826 5.99 30.21 2.16
N PHE A 827 5.34 29.54 3.10
CA PHE A 827 4.22 28.63 2.87
C PHE A 827 3.17 28.77 3.97
N ASP A 828 1.96 28.32 3.67
CA ASP A 828 0.84 28.27 4.62
C ASP A 828 1.16 27.27 5.74
N LYS A 829 1.19 27.78 6.97
CA LYS A 829 1.59 26.99 8.14
C LYS A 829 0.57 25.89 8.44
N PRO A 830 1.01 24.68 8.84
CA PRO A 830 0.11 23.63 9.28
C PRO A 830 -0.59 24.02 10.59
N ILE A 831 -1.72 23.39 10.91
CA ILE A 831 -2.31 23.57 12.25
C ILE A 831 -1.47 22.88 13.34
N ILE A 832 -0.72 21.84 12.96
CA ILE A 832 0.22 21.15 13.84
C ILE A 832 1.35 20.49 13.07
N TRP A 833 2.57 20.62 13.59
CA TRP A 833 3.70 19.77 13.24
C TRP A 833 3.68 18.49 14.08
N LEU A 834 4.14 17.40 13.49
CA LEU A 834 4.17 16.07 14.07
C LEU A 834 5.63 15.56 14.02
N PRO A 835 6.34 15.52 15.17
CA PRO A 835 7.71 15.05 15.20
C PRO A 835 7.75 13.54 15.01
N GLN A 836 8.87 13.04 14.48
CA GLN A 836 9.09 11.61 14.18
C GLN A 836 8.83 10.68 15.39
N GLU A 837 9.11 11.17 16.60
CA GLU A 837 8.87 10.43 17.84
C GLU A 837 7.39 10.21 18.16
N PHE A 838 6.50 11.09 17.67
CA PHE A 838 5.06 11.00 17.85
C PHE A 838 4.39 10.33 16.64
N ASP A 839 4.59 10.87 15.44
CA ASP A 839 4.04 10.31 14.20
C ASP A 839 5.01 10.58 13.04
N ASN A 840 5.48 9.50 12.41
CA ASN A 840 6.41 9.54 11.29
C ASN A 840 5.77 9.32 9.91
N SER A 841 4.45 9.10 9.86
CA SER A 841 3.68 9.03 8.61
C SER A 841 2.18 9.15 8.94
N PRO A 842 1.62 10.37 9.00
CA PRO A 842 0.22 10.57 9.35
C PRO A 842 -0.76 10.15 8.22
N GLY A 843 -1.80 9.39 8.56
CA GLY A 843 -2.87 8.92 7.66
C GLY A 843 -4.05 9.90 7.55
N ASN A 844 -5.29 9.45 7.37
CA ASN A 844 -6.48 10.31 7.48
C ASN A 844 -7.16 10.21 8.85
N GLY A 845 -7.98 11.21 9.18
CA GLY A 845 -8.81 11.22 10.37
C GLY A 845 -10.30 11.05 10.12
N ALA A 846 -11.08 11.02 11.20
CA ALA A 846 -12.53 11.02 11.18
C ALA A 846 -13.06 11.83 12.37
N TRP A 847 -14.24 12.43 12.21
CA TRP A 847 -14.95 13.10 13.29
C TRP A 847 -15.84 12.11 14.03
N THR A 848 -15.63 12.00 15.34
CA THR A 848 -16.41 11.10 16.19
C THR A 848 -17.82 11.65 16.44
N PRO A 849 -18.84 10.79 16.57
CA PRO A 849 -20.18 11.24 16.93
C PRO A 849 -20.22 11.94 18.30
N LYS A 850 -21.16 12.87 18.48
CA LYS A 850 -21.33 13.61 19.75
C LYS A 850 -21.59 12.68 20.95
N ASN A 851 -22.27 11.56 20.73
CA ASN A 851 -22.62 10.57 21.74
C ASN A 851 -21.52 9.51 21.96
N TRP A 852 -20.33 9.68 21.39
CA TRP A 852 -19.24 8.71 21.48
C TRP A 852 -18.38 8.87 22.74
N GLY A 853 -19.03 9.18 23.87
CA GLY A 853 -18.38 9.32 25.17
C GLY A 853 -17.46 10.55 25.30
N PRO A 854 -16.40 10.46 26.14
CA PRO A 854 -15.48 11.56 26.44
C PRO A 854 -14.78 12.16 25.21
N LEU A 855 -14.52 11.34 24.19
CA LEU A 855 -13.91 11.75 22.93
C LEU A 855 -14.96 11.99 21.83
N GLY A 856 -16.22 12.28 22.20
CA GLY A 856 -17.28 12.61 21.26
C GLY A 856 -17.12 14.00 20.63
N ASN A 857 -17.50 14.14 19.36
CA ASN A 857 -17.33 15.37 18.57
C ASN A 857 -15.87 15.87 18.55
N ARG A 858 -14.94 14.95 18.28
CA ARG A 858 -13.50 15.21 18.17
C ARG A 858 -12.98 14.78 16.81
N LEU A 859 -11.96 15.47 16.31
CA LEU A 859 -11.14 14.97 15.22
C LEU A 859 -10.15 13.94 15.78
N LEU A 860 -10.32 12.68 15.40
CA LEU A 860 -9.33 11.63 15.60
C LEU A 860 -8.57 11.40 14.31
N HIS A 861 -7.28 11.12 14.41
CA HIS A 861 -6.38 10.96 13.28
C HIS A 861 -5.53 9.71 13.44
N THR A 862 -5.09 9.11 12.33
CA THR A 862 -4.33 7.86 12.34
C THR A 862 -2.85 8.10 12.05
N SER A 863 -1.98 7.27 12.61
CA SER A 863 -0.57 7.17 12.22
C SER A 863 -0.32 5.88 11.45
N PHE A 864 0.06 6.02 10.18
CA PHE A 864 0.50 4.89 9.35
C PHE A 864 1.83 4.34 9.84
N GLY A 865 2.76 5.22 10.20
CA GLY A 865 4.11 4.81 10.57
C GLY A 865 4.23 4.27 11.99
N LYS A 866 3.25 4.53 12.87
CA LYS A 866 3.21 3.97 14.25
C LYS A 866 2.08 2.99 14.49
N GLY A 867 1.07 2.94 13.62
CA GLY A 867 -0.14 2.14 13.84
C GLY A 867 -0.88 2.60 15.09
N TRP A 868 -1.10 3.92 15.21
CA TRP A 868 -1.75 4.57 16.35
C TRP A 868 -2.97 5.39 15.91
N VAL A 869 -3.80 5.75 16.88
CA VAL A 869 -4.87 6.75 16.76
C VAL A 869 -4.68 7.82 17.82
N TYR A 870 -4.85 9.08 17.45
CA TYR A 870 -4.67 10.22 18.35
C TYR A 870 -5.74 11.29 18.13
N GLN A 871 -6.06 12.03 19.18
CA GLN A 871 -6.95 13.19 19.11
C GLN A 871 -6.20 14.44 18.67
N VAL A 872 -6.88 15.30 17.90
CA VAL A 872 -6.40 16.62 17.50
C VAL A 872 -7.29 17.68 18.13
N MET A 873 -6.72 18.45 19.07
CA MET A 873 -7.40 19.53 19.80
C MET A 873 -7.00 20.86 19.18
N THR A 874 -7.95 21.56 18.55
CA THR A 874 -7.70 22.85 17.88
C THR A 874 -8.01 24.04 18.78
N GLN A 875 -7.27 25.12 18.60
CA GLN A 875 -7.50 26.44 19.19
C GLN A 875 -7.43 27.48 18.07
N GLU A 876 -8.40 28.39 18.03
CA GLU A 876 -8.40 29.53 17.12
C GLU A 876 -8.09 30.82 17.89
N ILE A 877 -7.13 31.60 17.41
CA ILE A 877 -6.73 32.90 17.98
C ILE A 877 -6.61 33.89 16.82
N ASP A 878 -7.47 34.90 16.80
CA ASP A 878 -7.50 35.97 15.77
C ASP A 878 -7.41 35.45 14.33
N GLY A 879 -8.19 34.42 14.00
CA GLY A 879 -8.23 33.79 12.67
C GLY A 879 -7.09 32.81 12.39
N THR A 880 -6.13 32.64 13.31
CA THR A 880 -5.08 31.62 13.21
C THR A 880 -5.50 30.37 13.97
N THR A 881 -5.55 29.24 13.29
CA THR A 881 -5.79 27.93 13.90
C THR A 881 -4.46 27.24 14.22
N GLN A 882 -4.32 26.77 15.45
CA GLN A 882 -3.22 25.91 15.90
C GLN A 882 -3.78 24.74 16.68
N ALA A 883 -2.99 23.69 16.93
CA ALA A 883 -3.49 22.49 17.56
C ALA A 883 -2.49 21.81 18.50
N THR A 884 -3.03 20.85 19.25
CA THR A 884 -2.32 19.91 20.12
C THR A 884 -2.78 18.49 19.82
N VAL A 885 -1.86 17.51 19.86
CA VAL A 885 -2.17 16.08 19.72
C VAL A 885 -1.87 15.28 20.97
N SER A 886 -2.67 14.23 21.20
CA SER A 886 -2.55 13.26 22.30
C SER A 886 -2.96 11.88 21.78
N ALA A 887 -2.12 10.87 21.98
CA ALA A 887 -2.33 9.53 21.42
C ALA A 887 -3.10 8.60 22.37
N LEU A 888 -4.08 7.88 21.84
CA LEU A 888 -4.78 6.81 22.56
C LEU A 888 -3.79 5.69 22.92
N PRO A 889 -4.06 4.88 23.96
CA PRO A 889 -3.08 3.93 24.48
C PRO A 889 -2.95 2.65 23.63
N PHE A 890 -3.57 2.59 22.45
CA PHE A 890 -3.65 1.36 21.64
C PHE A 890 -2.56 1.29 20.57
N GLN A 891 -2.00 0.09 20.40
CA GLN A 891 -1.13 -0.31 19.30
C GLN A 891 -1.90 -1.20 18.33
N PHE A 892 -1.97 -0.81 17.06
CA PHE A 892 -2.59 -1.61 16.00
C PHE A 892 -1.57 -2.55 15.34
N SER A 893 -2.07 -3.62 14.69
CA SER A 893 -1.24 -4.71 14.15
C SER A 893 -0.60 -4.42 12.78
N ALA A 894 -1.01 -3.33 12.14
CA ALA A 894 -0.46 -2.80 10.89
C ALA A 894 -0.48 -1.26 10.92
N GLY A 895 0.15 -0.63 9.93
CA GLY A 895 0.16 0.83 9.79
C GLY A 895 -1.23 1.38 9.50
N THR A 896 -1.83 2.07 10.48
CA THR A 896 -3.19 2.60 10.40
C THR A 896 -3.24 3.88 9.58
N GLN A 897 -3.95 3.89 8.45
CA GLN A 897 -3.94 5.04 7.52
C GLN A 897 -5.32 5.54 7.12
N ARG A 898 -6.37 4.78 7.39
CA ARG A 898 -7.75 5.15 7.05
C ARG A 898 -8.63 5.08 8.28
N ALA A 899 -9.49 6.08 8.44
CA ALA A 899 -10.49 6.16 9.50
C ALA A 899 -11.87 6.52 8.95
N ARG A 900 -12.92 5.86 9.43
CA ARG A 900 -14.35 6.14 9.12
C ARG A 900 -15.23 5.81 10.33
N ILE A 901 -16.38 6.49 10.39
CA ILE A 901 -17.44 6.15 11.35
C ILE A 901 -18.47 5.27 10.65
N ASN A 902 -18.86 4.17 11.28
CA ASN A 902 -19.98 3.37 10.80
C ASN A 902 -21.31 4.11 11.12
N PRO A 903 -22.17 4.36 10.13
CA PRO A 903 -23.40 5.13 10.32
C PRO A 903 -24.44 4.43 11.21
N VAL A 904 -24.33 3.11 11.42
CA VAL A 904 -25.30 2.32 12.18
C VAL A 904 -24.91 2.21 13.65
N ASP A 905 -23.68 1.77 13.96
CA ASP A 905 -23.24 1.59 15.35
C ASP A 905 -22.56 2.83 15.96
N GLY A 906 -22.21 3.83 15.12
CA GLY A 906 -21.57 5.07 15.53
C GLY A 906 -20.13 4.92 16.03
N GLN A 907 -19.49 3.78 15.79
CA GLN A 907 -18.13 3.50 16.26
C GLN A 907 -17.07 3.93 15.24
N LEU A 908 -15.85 4.16 15.73
CA LEU A 908 -14.71 4.49 14.88
C LEU A 908 -14.06 3.21 14.37
N TYR A 909 -13.96 3.09 13.05
CA TYR A 909 -13.21 2.03 12.40
C TYR A 909 -11.93 2.59 11.82
N VAL A 910 -10.88 1.79 11.87
CA VAL A 910 -9.59 2.12 11.28
C VAL A 910 -9.04 0.95 10.51
N ALA A 911 -8.38 1.24 9.39
CA ALA A 911 -7.77 0.24 8.54
C ALA A 911 -6.40 0.70 8.06
N GLY A 912 -5.57 -0.26 7.69
CA GLY A 912 -4.36 0.07 6.97
C GLY A 912 -3.49 -1.11 6.62
N ILE A 913 -2.30 -0.78 6.14
CA ILE A 913 -1.32 -1.72 5.59
C ILE A 913 0.01 -1.51 6.30
N THR A 914 0.91 -2.46 6.15
CA THR A 914 2.30 -2.25 6.52
C THR A 914 3.13 -1.95 5.26
N GLY A 915 4.01 -0.96 5.32
CA GLY A 915 4.87 -0.58 4.18
C GLY A 915 6.07 0.33 4.49
N TRP A 916 6.05 1.15 5.56
CA TRP A 916 7.15 2.08 5.90
C TRP A 916 7.95 1.70 7.17
N ASP A 917 7.49 2.11 8.36
CA ASP A 917 8.04 1.71 9.66
C ASP A 917 7.16 0.57 10.18
N ASP A 918 7.70 -0.65 10.16
CA ASP A 918 6.99 -1.88 10.52
C ASP A 918 7.49 -2.49 11.82
N SER A 919 8.29 -1.73 12.59
CA SER A 919 8.94 -2.23 13.81
C SER A 919 7.94 -2.76 14.85
N PHE A 920 6.71 -2.23 14.86
CA PHE A 920 5.59 -2.70 15.70
C PHE A 920 4.65 -3.68 14.98
N ALA A 921 4.66 -3.71 13.65
CA ALA A 921 3.62 -4.34 12.87
C ALA A 921 3.80 -5.86 12.86
N THR A 922 2.70 -6.58 13.05
CA THR A 922 2.67 -8.05 13.09
C THR A 922 1.90 -8.64 11.91
N LYS A 923 1.12 -7.82 11.19
CA LYS A 923 0.30 -8.22 10.05
C LYS A 923 0.53 -7.34 8.83
N TYR A 924 0.29 -7.86 7.62
CA TYR A 924 0.38 -7.07 6.38
C TYR A 924 -0.70 -6.00 6.24
N GLY A 925 -1.83 -6.20 6.93
CA GLY A 925 -2.91 -5.25 7.01
C GLY A 925 -3.78 -5.52 8.24
N SER A 926 -4.57 -4.53 8.64
CA SER A 926 -5.53 -4.65 9.73
C SER A 926 -6.80 -3.84 9.46
N LEU A 927 -7.88 -4.27 10.09
CA LEU A 927 -9.15 -3.57 10.18
C LEU A 927 -9.67 -3.75 11.61
N ASP A 928 -9.80 -2.64 12.33
CA ASP A 928 -10.09 -2.65 13.76
C ASP A 928 -11.19 -1.61 14.06
N ARG A 929 -12.05 -1.90 15.05
CA ARG A 929 -13.09 -0.99 15.56
C ARG A 929 -12.68 -0.54 16.95
N ILE A 930 -12.57 0.77 17.16
CA ILE A 930 -12.52 1.36 18.48
C ILE A 930 -13.97 1.55 18.93
N ARG A 931 -14.37 0.84 19.98
CA ARG A 931 -15.75 0.82 20.48
C ARG A 931 -15.83 1.53 21.84
N TYR A 932 -16.74 2.49 21.97
CA TYR A 932 -17.09 3.08 23.27
C TYR A 932 -17.96 2.11 24.05
N THR A 933 -17.54 1.75 25.27
CA THR A 933 -18.23 0.76 26.13
C THR A 933 -18.94 1.39 27.32
N GLY A 934 -18.88 2.70 27.47
CA GLY A 934 -19.41 3.44 28.62
C GLY A 934 -18.32 3.98 29.53
N GLY A 935 -18.72 4.83 30.48
CA GLY A 935 -17.81 5.47 31.43
C GLY A 935 -17.22 6.79 30.95
N GLU A 936 -16.64 7.54 31.88
CA GLU A 936 -16.08 8.87 31.62
C GLU A 936 -14.57 8.84 31.33
N GLY A 937 -13.82 7.87 31.88
CA GLY A 937 -12.35 7.85 31.86
C GLY A 937 -11.70 9.17 32.28
N PHE A 938 -10.37 9.25 32.29
CA PHE A 938 -9.66 10.48 32.62
C PHE A 938 -8.83 10.93 31.41
N PHE A 939 -9.22 12.06 30.82
CA PHE A 939 -8.70 12.55 29.56
C PHE A 939 -8.39 14.04 29.63
N ILE A 940 -7.44 14.46 28.80
CA ILE A 940 -7.28 15.85 28.41
C ILE A 940 -8.32 16.20 27.34
N ASP A 941 -9.06 17.27 27.59
CA ASP A 941 -10.17 17.76 26.76
C ASP A 941 -9.75 18.90 25.81
N ALA A 942 -8.83 19.74 26.26
CA ALA A 942 -8.33 20.87 25.49
C ALA A 942 -6.98 21.35 26.03
N VAL A 943 -6.18 21.93 25.14
CA VAL A 943 -4.94 22.61 25.46
C VAL A 943 -4.99 23.97 24.78
N ASN A 944 -4.96 25.03 25.58
CA ASN A 944 -5.09 26.39 25.10
C ASN A 944 -3.88 27.22 25.51
N VAL A 945 -3.26 27.89 24.54
CA VAL A 945 -2.28 28.94 24.80
C VAL A 945 -3.01 30.15 25.35
N ARG A 946 -2.54 30.66 26.50
CA ARG A 946 -2.98 31.90 27.14
C ARG A 946 -1.86 32.93 27.05
N SER A 947 -2.14 34.19 27.39
CA SER A 947 -1.13 35.27 27.35
C SER A 947 0.03 35.05 28.32
N ASN A 948 -0.17 34.26 29.37
CA ASN A 948 0.77 34.04 30.46
C ASN A 948 1.13 32.55 30.70
N GLY A 949 0.73 31.65 29.81
CA GLY A 949 1.05 30.22 29.98
C GLY A 949 0.24 29.29 29.09
N ILE A 950 0.31 27.99 29.40
CA ILE A 950 -0.42 26.92 28.72
C ILE A 950 -1.48 26.36 29.67
N GLU A 951 -2.75 26.42 29.27
CA GLU A 951 -3.88 25.87 30.03
C GLU A 951 -4.21 24.46 29.53
N LEU A 952 -4.08 23.47 30.42
CA LEU A 952 -4.52 22.10 30.22
C LEU A 952 -5.92 21.93 30.85
N THR A 953 -6.90 21.51 30.07
CA THR A 953 -8.27 21.23 30.54
C THR A 953 -8.54 19.73 30.51
N PHE A 954 -9.12 19.19 31.58
CA PHE A 954 -9.46 17.78 31.73
C PHE A 954 -10.96 17.58 31.93
N ASN A 955 -11.45 16.38 31.62
CA ASN A 955 -12.86 16.04 31.78
C ASN A 955 -13.28 15.83 33.26
N GLN A 956 -12.31 15.60 34.16
CA GLN A 956 -12.52 15.36 35.60
C GLN A 956 -11.76 16.36 36.48
N GLU A 957 -12.18 16.48 37.75
CA GLU A 957 -11.45 17.22 38.78
C GLU A 957 -10.08 16.59 39.04
N LEU A 958 -9.05 17.42 39.09
CA LEU A 958 -7.68 17.03 39.41
C LEU A 958 -7.48 16.93 40.93
N ASP A 959 -6.62 16.02 41.35
CA ASP A 959 -6.04 16.06 42.69
C ASP A 959 -5.14 17.30 42.82
N PRO A 960 -5.46 18.26 43.70
CA PRO A 960 -4.68 19.49 43.84
C PRO A 960 -3.21 19.25 44.23
N ASP A 961 -2.92 18.19 44.98
CA ASP A 961 -1.56 17.90 45.43
C ASP A 961 -0.72 17.42 44.26
N SER A 962 -1.21 16.44 43.49
CA SER A 962 -0.59 16.01 42.23
C SER A 962 -0.47 17.18 41.23
N ALA A 963 -1.54 17.96 41.05
CA ALA A 963 -1.55 19.04 40.06
C ALA A 963 -0.58 20.18 40.35
N LYS A 964 -0.26 20.46 41.62
CA LYS A 964 0.69 21.53 42.03
C LYS A 964 2.15 21.08 42.07
N GLN A 965 2.46 19.79 41.94
CA GLN A 965 3.85 19.35 41.90
C GLN A 965 4.48 19.73 40.56
N LEU A 966 5.51 20.59 40.59
CA LEU A 966 6.21 21.03 39.37
C LEU A 966 6.90 19.86 38.65
N ASP A 967 7.42 18.87 39.38
CA ASP A 967 8.09 17.69 38.83
C ASP A 967 7.17 16.80 37.99
N ASN A 968 5.85 16.97 38.14
CA ASN A 968 4.86 16.29 37.31
C ASN A 968 4.73 16.89 35.90
N TYR A 969 5.48 17.95 35.56
CA TYR A 969 5.46 18.58 34.26
C TYR A 969 6.89 18.74 33.71
N LYS A 970 7.09 18.33 32.46
CA LYS A 970 8.33 18.60 31.73
C LYS A 970 7.99 19.18 30.37
N ILE A 971 8.51 20.37 30.09
CA ILE A 971 8.24 21.09 28.84
C ILE A 971 9.54 21.25 28.07
N ALA A 972 9.50 20.91 26.79
CA ALA A 972 10.58 21.15 25.84
C ALA A 972 10.03 21.82 24.57
N GLN A 973 10.80 22.68 23.92
CA GLN A 973 10.38 23.36 22.70
C GLN A 973 11.51 23.51 21.68
N TRP A 974 11.17 23.52 20.39
CA TRP A 974 12.12 23.65 19.29
C TRP A 974 11.43 24.12 18.00
N ASN A 975 12.22 24.65 17.07
CA ASN A 975 11.77 25.06 15.75
C ASN A 975 12.38 24.20 14.65
N TYR A 976 11.79 24.29 13.47
CA TYR A 976 12.28 23.64 12.27
C TYR A 976 12.75 24.67 11.24
N ARG A 977 13.66 24.25 10.36
CA ARG A 977 14.11 25.05 9.20
C ARG A 977 13.46 24.51 7.93
N TRP A 978 12.86 25.39 7.14
CA TRP A 978 12.32 25.07 5.83
C TRP A 978 13.42 25.18 4.77
N THR A 979 13.94 24.02 4.34
CA THR A 979 15.03 23.90 3.37
C THR A 979 14.79 22.73 2.44
N ASP A 980 15.59 22.58 1.39
CA ASP A 980 15.55 21.44 0.48
C ASP A 980 16.15 20.14 1.08
N ASN A 981 16.67 20.19 2.30
CA ASN A 981 17.14 19.02 3.03
C ASN A 981 15.98 18.06 3.33
N TYR A 982 16.31 16.78 3.49
CA TYR A 982 15.32 15.80 3.93
C TYR A 982 15.01 16.01 5.41
N GLY A 983 13.88 16.65 5.70
CA GLY A 983 13.51 17.02 7.06
C GLY A 983 14.34 18.17 7.63
N SER A 984 14.15 18.43 8.92
CA SER A 984 14.92 19.39 9.70
C SER A 984 15.38 18.74 11.00
N GLU A 985 16.59 19.10 11.42
CA GLU A 985 17.00 18.95 12.81
C GLU A 985 16.13 19.79 13.74
N ASP A 986 16.17 19.50 15.04
CA ASP A 986 15.54 20.32 16.06
C ASP A 986 16.43 21.52 16.38
N TRP A 987 15.92 22.74 16.21
CA TRP A 987 16.66 23.99 16.48
C TRP A 987 16.15 24.67 17.75
N SER A 988 17.09 25.20 18.55
CA SER A 988 16.76 25.95 19.76
C SER A 988 15.95 27.20 19.41
N VAL A 989 14.87 27.44 20.15
CA VAL A 989 14.02 28.63 20.00
C VAL A 989 14.66 29.84 20.69
N LYS A 990 15.44 29.62 21.75
CA LYS A 990 16.21 30.65 22.47
C LYS A 990 17.45 31.06 21.70
N ASN A 991 18.14 30.12 21.08
CA ASN A 991 19.36 30.33 20.30
C ASN A 991 19.19 29.75 18.89
N PRO A 992 18.53 30.45 17.95
CA PRO A 992 18.13 29.90 16.64
C PRO A 992 19.24 29.32 15.76
N GLU A 993 20.50 29.64 16.05
CA GLU A 993 21.68 29.09 15.36
C GLU A 993 22.24 27.81 15.99
N ASN A 994 21.66 27.34 17.09
CA ASN A 994 22.10 26.14 17.79
C ASN A 994 21.09 24.99 17.60
N LEU A 995 21.63 23.79 17.41
CA LEU A 995 20.84 22.55 17.46
C LEU A 995 20.41 22.24 18.90
N GLY A 996 19.22 21.66 19.04
CA GLY A 996 18.71 21.14 20.30
C GLY A 996 17.31 21.62 20.65
N ARG A 997 16.78 21.06 21.74
CA ARG A 997 15.48 21.42 22.31
C ARG A 997 15.69 22.22 23.59
N ASP A 998 14.97 23.32 23.74
CA ASP A 998 15.03 24.15 24.95
C ASP A 998 14.11 23.57 26.03
N THR A 999 14.66 23.29 27.21
CA THR A 999 13.84 22.99 28.40
C THR A 999 13.20 24.26 28.92
N ILE A 1000 11.89 24.19 29.22
CA ILE A 1000 11.09 25.31 29.71
C ILE A 1000 10.69 25.06 31.16
N ALA A 1001 11.00 26.03 32.02
CA ALA A 1001 10.66 25.97 33.43
C ALA A 1001 9.24 26.48 33.67
N VAL A 1002 8.42 25.70 34.37
CA VAL A 1002 7.11 26.14 34.85
C VAL A 1002 7.33 27.06 36.05
N GLN A 1003 6.96 28.35 35.90
CA GLN A 1003 7.16 29.37 36.94
C GLN A 1003 6.09 29.32 38.03
N GLY A 1004 4.94 28.76 37.73
CA GLY A 1004 3.83 28.63 38.66
C GLY A 1004 2.69 27.81 38.06
N ILE A 1005 1.83 27.31 38.94
CA ILE A 1005 0.68 26.52 38.57
C ILE A 1005 -0.56 27.17 39.17
N GLU A 1006 -1.56 27.44 38.33
CA GLU A 1006 -2.88 27.86 38.79
C GLU A 1006 -3.91 26.79 38.45
N ILE A 1007 -4.70 26.40 39.46
CA ILE A 1007 -5.83 25.48 39.28
C ILE A 1007 -7.10 26.31 39.26
N SER A 1008 -7.92 26.08 38.25
CA SER A 1008 -9.27 26.65 38.14
C SER A 1008 -10.17 26.29 39.33
N LYS A 1009 -11.22 27.09 39.56
CA LYS A 1009 -12.15 26.89 40.68
C LYS A 1009 -12.92 25.57 40.61
N ASP A 1010 -13.19 25.07 39.40
CA ASP A 1010 -13.85 23.78 39.18
C ASP A 1010 -12.87 22.60 39.28
N GLY A 1011 -11.57 22.85 39.49
CA GLY A 1011 -10.55 21.83 39.62
C GLY A 1011 -10.20 21.10 38.33
N LYS A 1012 -10.76 21.49 37.17
CA LYS A 1012 -10.60 20.75 35.90
C LYS A 1012 -9.52 21.30 34.98
N LYS A 1013 -9.02 22.50 35.28
CA LYS A 1013 -7.98 23.18 34.49
C LYS A 1013 -6.75 23.48 35.31
N VAL A 1014 -5.59 23.27 34.71
CA VAL A 1014 -4.28 23.69 35.19
C VAL A 1014 -3.68 24.65 34.18
N LEU A 1015 -3.34 25.86 34.62
CA LEU A 1015 -2.52 26.81 33.88
C LEU A 1015 -1.06 26.67 34.32
N LEU A 1016 -0.21 26.23 33.39
CA LEU A 1016 1.24 26.22 33.53
C LEU A 1016 1.77 27.60 33.15
N LYS A 1017 2.13 28.42 34.15
CA LYS A 1017 2.69 29.75 33.91
C LYS A 1017 4.10 29.64 33.38
N LEU A 1018 4.34 30.30 32.26
CA LEU A 1018 5.64 30.35 31.60
C LEU A 1018 6.17 31.78 31.59
N SER A 1019 7.48 31.95 31.47
CA SER A 1019 8.07 33.28 31.31
C SER A 1019 7.66 33.88 29.95
N SER A 1020 7.63 35.20 29.85
CA SER A 1020 7.39 35.88 28.57
C SER A 1020 8.49 35.62 27.53
N GLU A 1021 9.69 35.19 27.96
CA GLU A 1021 10.78 34.79 27.05
C GLU A 1021 10.58 33.38 26.48
N ASP A 1022 9.93 32.51 27.26
CA ASP A 1022 9.68 31.11 26.91
C ASP A 1022 8.38 30.94 26.10
N LEU A 1023 7.35 31.74 26.41
CA LEU A 1023 6.05 31.68 25.74
C LEU A 1023 6.02 32.55 24.48
N LYS A 1024 6.35 31.94 23.34
CA LYS A 1024 6.41 32.58 22.03
C LYS A 1024 5.92 31.62 20.95
N PRO A 1025 5.66 32.10 19.71
CA PRO A 1025 5.43 31.22 18.59
C PRO A 1025 6.56 30.20 18.44
N VAL A 1026 6.18 28.93 18.27
CA VAL A 1026 7.09 27.80 18.16
C VAL A 1026 6.45 26.70 17.31
N ASP A 1027 7.25 26.10 16.41
CA ASP A 1027 6.77 25.00 15.57
C ASP A 1027 6.38 23.79 16.43
N GLN A 1028 7.17 23.47 17.46
CA GLN A 1028 6.91 22.33 18.32
C GLN A 1028 7.21 22.60 19.79
N MET A 1029 6.21 22.34 20.63
CA MET A 1029 6.33 22.20 22.08
C MET A 1029 5.86 20.80 22.48
N ARG A 1030 6.58 20.17 23.40
CA ARG A 1030 6.23 18.89 24.03
C ARG A 1030 6.01 19.11 25.51
N ILE A 1031 4.87 18.65 26.02
CA ILE A 1031 4.53 18.68 27.45
C ILE A 1031 4.31 17.24 27.88
N ILE A 1032 5.20 16.75 28.75
CA ILE A 1032 5.05 15.47 29.43
C ILE A 1032 4.43 15.79 30.79
N PHE A 1033 3.36 15.08 31.13
CA PHE A 1033 2.76 15.21 32.46
C PHE A 1033 2.33 13.86 33.05
N SER A 1034 2.25 13.81 34.38
CA SER A 1034 1.69 12.68 35.13
C SER A 1034 0.83 13.20 36.27
N LEU A 1035 -0.49 13.10 36.12
CA LEU A 1035 -1.46 13.70 37.04
C LEU A 1035 -2.43 12.66 37.58
N ASN A 1036 -2.97 12.93 38.76
CA ASN A 1036 -4.07 12.18 39.33
C ASN A 1036 -5.36 13.00 39.25
N SER A 1037 -6.47 12.35 38.95
CA SER A 1037 -7.79 12.88 39.24
C SER A 1037 -8.06 12.81 40.74
N LYS A 1038 -9.03 13.60 41.23
CA LYS A 1038 -9.52 13.53 42.60
C LYS A 1038 -10.14 12.17 42.96
N LYS A 1039 -10.54 11.39 41.94
CA LYS A 1039 -11.01 10.01 42.09
C LYS A 1039 -9.87 8.98 42.13
N GLY A 1040 -8.60 9.42 42.11
CA GLY A 1040 -7.42 8.56 42.19
C GLY A 1040 -6.99 7.91 40.87
N GLN A 1041 -7.64 8.23 39.74
CA GLN A 1041 -7.21 7.75 38.42
C GLN A 1041 -5.96 8.51 37.99
N ARG A 1042 -4.89 7.79 37.64
CA ARG A 1042 -3.66 8.36 37.09
C ARG A 1042 -3.80 8.55 35.58
N TYR A 1043 -3.29 9.67 35.07
CA TYR A 1043 -3.16 9.94 33.65
C TYR A 1043 -1.78 10.50 33.36
N GLN A 1044 -1.02 9.76 32.56
CA GLN A 1044 0.30 10.13 32.10
C GLN A 1044 0.26 10.19 30.58
N ASP A 1045 0.74 11.30 30.01
CA ASP A 1045 0.77 11.48 28.57
C ASP A 1045 1.92 12.39 28.14
N SER A 1046 2.27 12.29 26.86
CA SER A 1046 3.16 13.21 26.15
C SER A 1046 2.37 13.89 25.04
N ILE A 1047 2.01 15.14 25.27
CA ILE A 1047 1.28 15.94 24.28
C ILE A 1047 2.25 16.82 23.49
N TYR A 1048 1.86 17.10 22.24
CA TYR A 1048 2.64 17.87 21.29
C TYR A 1048 1.77 18.98 20.74
N ASN A 1049 2.22 20.23 20.83
CA ASN A 1049 1.47 21.39 20.37
C ASN A 1049 2.33 22.33 19.52
N THR A 1050 1.70 22.93 18.52
CA THR A 1050 2.28 24.02 17.71
C THR A 1050 1.66 25.34 18.17
N ILE A 1051 2.47 26.39 18.29
CA ILE A 1051 2.02 27.72 18.69
C ILE A 1051 2.36 28.68 17.55
N HIS A 1052 1.37 29.09 16.78
CA HIS A 1052 1.55 30.16 15.78
C HIS A 1052 1.31 31.53 16.38
N LYS A 1053 0.40 31.61 17.35
CA LYS A 1053 0.02 32.85 18.02
C LYS A 1053 -0.14 32.64 19.51
N VAL A 1054 0.41 33.56 20.28
CA VAL A 1054 0.12 33.75 21.71
C VAL A 1054 -0.95 34.85 21.79
N PRO A 1055 -2.07 34.65 22.48
CA PRO A 1055 -3.09 35.69 22.58
C PRO A 1055 -2.56 36.87 23.39
N ASP A 1056 -3.02 38.07 23.05
CA ASP A 1056 -2.71 39.27 23.83
C ASP A 1056 -3.24 39.15 25.26
N ASP A 1057 -2.59 39.84 26.20
CA ASP A 1057 -3.02 39.85 27.59
C ASP A 1057 -4.42 40.47 27.68
N ASP A 1058 -5.44 39.66 27.98
CA ASP A 1058 -6.85 40.06 28.14
C ASP A 1058 -7.05 41.14 29.24
N ASN A 1059 -5.97 41.60 29.89
CA ASN A 1059 -5.98 42.40 31.09
C ASN A 1059 -5.63 43.89 30.96
N ILE A 1060 -5.49 44.48 29.76
CA ILE A 1060 -5.15 45.94 29.70
C ILE A 1060 -6.06 46.84 28.84
N TYR A 1061 -6.82 46.38 27.84
CA TYR A 1061 -7.44 47.35 26.90
C TYR A 1061 -8.97 47.33 26.66
N SER A 1062 -9.75 46.38 27.21
CA SER A 1062 -11.20 46.38 26.97
C SER A 1062 -12.01 47.25 27.95
N GLY A 1063 -11.62 47.33 29.23
CA GLY A 1063 -12.36 48.09 30.24
C GLY A 1063 -12.00 49.58 30.29
N PHE A 1064 -10.71 49.91 30.20
CA PHE A 1064 -10.24 51.28 30.46
C PHE A 1064 -10.51 52.23 29.28
N ASN A 1065 -10.35 51.75 28.04
CA ASN A 1065 -10.66 52.56 26.85
C ASN A 1065 -12.16 52.68 26.60
N TYR A 1066 -13.00 51.69 26.92
CA TYR A 1066 -14.44 51.83 26.72
C TYR A 1066 -15.04 52.84 27.72
N VAL A 1067 -14.59 52.85 28.97
CA VAL A 1067 -14.99 53.85 29.97
C VAL A 1067 -14.41 55.23 29.66
N LEU A 1068 -13.15 55.32 29.19
CA LEU A 1068 -12.56 56.59 28.78
C LEU A 1068 -13.22 57.15 27.52
N PHE A 1069 -13.52 56.30 26.53
CA PHE A 1069 -14.25 56.66 25.30
C PHE A 1069 -15.69 57.08 25.60
N LEU A 1070 -16.39 56.36 26.49
CA LEU A 1070 -17.70 56.79 27.01
C LEU A 1070 -17.61 58.11 27.78
N LYS A 1071 -16.55 58.34 28.59
CA LYS A 1071 -16.34 59.62 29.29
C LYS A 1071 -16.04 60.77 28.33
N ILE A 1072 -15.29 60.54 27.25
CA ILE A 1072 -15.01 61.53 26.20
C ILE A 1072 -16.28 61.86 25.42
N ILE A 1073 -17.08 60.84 25.05
CA ILE A 1073 -18.38 61.04 24.40
C ILE A 1073 -19.33 61.79 25.34
N LEU A 1074 -19.39 61.42 26.62
CA LEU A 1074 -20.24 62.08 27.61
C LEU A 1074 -19.80 63.53 27.87
N ALA A 1075 -18.49 63.79 27.93
CA ALA A 1075 -17.95 65.15 28.02
C ALA A 1075 -18.27 65.98 26.77
N GLY A 1076 -18.19 65.37 25.57
CA GLY A 1076 -18.62 65.98 24.31
C GLY A 1076 -20.11 66.33 24.32
N ILE A 1077 -20.96 65.40 24.75
CA ILE A 1077 -22.42 65.61 24.88
C ILE A 1077 -22.73 66.70 25.91
N ILE A 1078 -22.10 66.70 27.08
CA ILE A 1078 -22.27 67.74 28.11
C ILE A 1078 -21.82 69.10 27.58
N THR A 1079 -20.73 69.15 26.80
CA THR A 1079 -20.24 70.40 26.19
C THR A 1079 -21.22 70.92 25.15
N VAL A 1080 -21.78 70.05 24.31
CA VAL A 1080 -22.79 70.41 23.29
C VAL A 1080 -24.11 70.84 23.95
N ILE A 1081 -24.58 70.12 24.98
CA ILE A 1081 -25.77 70.50 25.76
C ILE A 1081 -25.54 71.82 26.47
N GLY A 1082 -24.37 72.02 27.09
CA GLY A 1082 -23.96 73.28 27.71
C GLY A 1082 -23.97 74.42 26.72
N TRP A 1083 -23.39 74.22 25.52
CA TRP A 1083 -23.43 75.20 24.43
C TRP A 1083 -24.86 75.50 23.96
N LEU A 1084 -25.72 74.51 23.81
CA LEU A 1084 -27.13 74.68 23.43
C LEU A 1084 -27.95 75.42 24.50
N ILE A 1085 -27.69 75.16 25.78
CA ILE A 1085 -28.33 75.88 26.91
C ILE A 1085 -27.82 77.33 26.96
N TYR A 1086 -26.52 77.56 26.75
CA TYR A 1086 -25.93 78.90 26.70
C TYR A 1086 -26.47 79.70 25.50
N ARG A 1087 -26.65 79.05 24.34
CA ARG A 1087 -27.24 79.64 23.13
C ARG A 1087 -28.72 79.97 23.31
N LYS A 1088 -29.48 79.16 24.07
CA LYS A 1088 -30.88 79.46 24.43
C LYS A 1088 -31.04 80.66 25.37
N LYS A 1089 -30.01 81.01 26.15
CA LYS A 1089 -30.01 82.23 26.99
C LYS A 1089 -29.73 83.52 26.23
N PHE A 1090 -29.19 83.44 25.01
CA PHE A 1090 -28.94 84.61 24.13
C PHE A 1090 -30.06 84.87 23.12
N VAL A 1091 -31.06 83.98 23.02
CA VAL A 1091 -32.21 84.10 22.11
C VAL A 1091 -33.52 84.31 22.91
N ARG A 1092 -33.46 85.04 24.03
CA ARG A 1092 -34.63 85.50 24.77
C ARG A 1092 -34.49 86.96 25.13
#